data_AF-A0A6J0XV28-F1
#
_entry.id   AF-A0A6J0XV28-F1
#
_cell.length_a   1.000
_cell.length_b   1.000
_cell.length_c   1.000
_cell.angle_alpha   90.00
_cell.angle_beta   90.00
_cell.angle_gamma   90.00
#
_symmetry.space_group_name_H-M   'P 1'
#
loop_
_entity.id
_entity.type
_entity.pdbx_description
1 polymer ?
#
loop_
_entity_poly.entity_id
_entity_poly.type
_entity_poly.pdbx_seq_one_letter_code
_entity_poly.pdbx_strand_id
1 'polypeptide(L)'
;MWPLGCLSLPPPEHREAEASPTGTELGEQQTGFHLSGTVTEPATTSEPAVTYKVAISFDRCKITSVTCGCGNKDIFYCAHVVALSLYRIRRPDQVKLRLPISETLFQMNRDQLQKFIQYLITAHHTEVLPTAQKLADEILSSNSEINQVNGAPDPTAGASIDDENCWHLDEEQVKEQVKLFLSQGGYYGSGKQLNSMFAKVREMLRMRDSNGARMLTLITEQFMADPRLTLWRQQGTSMTDKCRQLWDELGALWVCIILNPHCKLEEKSCWLQQLQKWNDLDVCPLEDGNYGHELPNITNALPQNASHSSDSLSRPRRTVFTRAIEGRELHWQDSHLQRIISSDVYTAPACQRESERLLFNSQGQPLWLEHVPTACARVDALRSHGYPKEALRLTVAIINTLRLQQQRQLEIYKHQKKELLQRGTTTITNLEGWVGHPLDPIGCLFLTLTEACRLNDDGYLEVSDMNESRPPVYQHVPVAAGCPNSSESYLSLAMEVALMGMGQQRVMPEGLYAQDKVCRNEEQLLSRLQELQLDDELVQTLQKQCILLLEGGPFSGLGEVIHRESVPMHTFAKYLFSALLPHDPDLSYKLALRAMRLPVLENSTSAGDTSHPHHMVSVVPSRYPRWFTLGHLESQQCELASTMLTAAKGDTLRLRTILEAIQKHIHSSSLIFKLAQDAFKIATPTDSSTDGTLLNVALELGLQVMRMTLSTLNWRRREMVRWLVTCATEVGVQALVSILQSWYTLFTPTEATSIVAATAVSHTTILRLSLDYPQREELASCARTLALQCAMKDPQSCALSALTLCEKDHIAFEAAYQIAIDAAAGGMTHSQLFTIARYMELRGYPLRAFKLASLAMSHLNLAYNQDTHPAINDVLWACALSHSLGKNELAALIPLVVKSVHCATVLSDILRRCTVTAPGLAGIPGRRSSGKLMSTDKAPLRQLLDATINAYINTTHSRLTHISPRHYGEFIEFLSKARETFLLPQDGHLQFAQFIDNLKQIYKGKKKLMLLVRERFG
;
A
#
# COMPACT_ATOMS: atom_id res chain seq x y z
N MET A 1 16.44 8.79 -31.48
CA MET A 1 17.88 9.06 -31.24
C MET A 1 18.66 7.99 -31.94
N TRP A 2 19.53 8.33 -32.90
CA TRP A 2 20.35 7.35 -33.61
C TRP A 2 21.60 7.05 -32.77
N PRO A 3 21.86 5.79 -32.36
CA PRO A 3 23.19 5.41 -31.91
C PRO A 3 24.09 5.44 -33.16
N LEU A 4 24.92 6.47 -33.26
CA LEU A 4 25.87 6.64 -34.38
C LEU A 4 26.99 5.58 -34.41
N GLY A 5 26.93 4.57 -33.53
CA GLY A 5 27.79 3.38 -33.57
C GLY A 5 27.72 2.56 -34.86
N CYS A 6 26.86 2.94 -35.82
CA CYS A 6 26.72 2.30 -37.13
C CYS A 6 27.15 3.13 -38.34
N LEU A 7 27.66 4.35 -38.17
CA LEU A 7 28.25 5.07 -39.31
C LEU A 7 29.73 4.66 -39.46
N SER A 8 29.95 3.44 -39.92
CA SER A 8 31.23 3.07 -40.51
C SER A 8 31.38 3.85 -41.81
N LEU A 9 32.07 4.98 -41.72
CA LEU A 9 32.47 5.74 -42.89
C LEU A 9 33.56 4.94 -43.61
N PRO A 10 33.33 4.47 -44.86
CA PRO A 10 34.38 3.80 -45.60
C PRO A 10 35.60 4.74 -45.73
N PRO A 11 36.83 4.19 -45.70
CA PRO A 11 38.02 4.98 -45.96
C PRO A 11 37.87 5.70 -47.31
N PRO A 12 38.45 6.89 -47.50
CA PRO A 12 38.40 7.57 -48.78
C PRO A 12 38.90 6.62 -49.88
N GLU A 13 38.07 6.37 -50.90
CA GLU A 13 38.51 5.63 -52.09
C GLU A 13 39.66 6.43 -52.71
N HIS A 14 40.88 5.88 -52.64
CA HIS A 14 42.03 6.41 -53.37
C HIS A 14 41.73 6.31 -54.86
N ARG A 15 41.32 7.42 -55.48
CA ARG A 15 41.59 7.61 -56.91
C ARG A 15 43.09 7.83 -57.03
N GLU A 16 43.78 6.85 -57.60
CA GLU A 16 45.16 6.92 -58.05
C GLU A 16 45.41 8.28 -58.72
N ALA A 17 46.10 9.16 -58.01
CA ALA A 17 46.79 10.27 -58.63
C ALA A 17 48.16 9.72 -59.02
N GLU A 18 48.39 9.59 -60.33
CA GLU A 18 49.68 9.21 -60.90
C GLU A 18 50.80 10.08 -60.30
N ALA A 19 51.66 9.46 -59.50
CA ALA A 19 52.93 10.04 -59.08
C ALA A 19 54.05 9.05 -59.40
N SER A 20 55.06 9.58 -60.09
CA SER A 20 56.20 8.93 -60.73
C SER A 20 57.07 8.01 -59.85
N PRO A 21 57.83 7.07 -60.43
CA PRO A 21 58.56 6.05 -59.69
C PRO A 21 59.95 6.57 -59.28
N THR A 22 60.09 7.01 -58.04
CA THR A 22 61.39 7.00 -57.33
C THR A 22 61.13 6.69 -55.86
N GLY A 23 61.72 5.60 -55.40
CA GLY A 23 61.26 4.83 -54.25
C GLY A 23 61.35 5.52 -52.89
N THR A 24 60.37 5.21 -52.04
CA THR A 24 60.57 4.65 -50.71
C THR A 24 59.31 3.86 -50.36
N GLU A 25 59.46 2.61 -49.93
CA GLU A 25 58.37 1.80 -49.39
C GLU A 25 57.80 2.50 -48.15
N LEU A 26 56.50 2.82 -48.17
CA LEU A 26 55.60 2.98 -47.00
C LEU A 26 54.19 3.20 -47.54
N GLY A 27 53.57 2.12 -48.03
CA GLY A 27 52.13 2.07 -48.20
C GLY A 27 51.46 1.79 -46.86
N GLU A 28 51.49 2.76 -45.94
CA GLU A 28 50.64 2.70 -44.75
C GLU A 28 49.20 2.96 -45.21
N GLN A 29 48.37 1.92 -45.21
CA GLN A 29 46.93 2.09 -45.34
C GLN A 29 46.46 3.03 -44.23
N GLN A 30 46.11 4.27 -44.59
CA GLN A 30 45.65 5.25 -43.62
C GLN A 30 44.36 4.74 -42.96
N THR A 31 44.44 4.32 -41.70
CA THR A 31 43.34 3.68 -40.96
C THR A 31 42.35 4.68 -40.37
N GLY A 32 42.69 5.98 -40.31
CA GLY A 32 41.88 7.05 -39.74
C GLY A 32 41.96 8.39 -40.48
N PHE A 33 41.03 9.31 -40.22
CA PHE A 33 41.00 10.65 -40.83
C PHE A 33 40.31 11.68 -39.93
N HIS A 34 40.57 12.97 -40.16
CA HIS A 34 39.94 14.07 -39.42
C HIS A 34 38.93 14.83 -40.30
N LEU A 35 37.68 14.92 -39.85
CA LEU A 35 36.58 15.62 -40.51
C LEU A 35 36.28 16.93 -39.78
N SER A 36 36.38 18.06 -40.48
CA SER A 36 36.01 19.37 -39.94
C SER A 36 34.95 20.04 -40.80
N GLY A 37 34.02 20.76 -40.17
CA GLY A 37 32.95 21.47 -40.86
C GLY A 37 32.22 22.49 -39.99
N THR A 38 31.40 23.31 -40.63
CA THR A 38 30.51 24.27 -39.96
C THR A 38 29.06 23.87 -40.18
N VAL A 39 28.31 23.73 -39.09
CA VAL A 39 26.87 23.41 -39.13
C VAL A 39 26.09 24.64 -38.68
N THR A 40 25.09 25.03 -39.47
CA THR A 40 24.26 26.21 -39.17
C THR A 40 22.86 25.77 -38.82
N GLU A 41 22.39 26.17 -37.64
CA GLU A 41 20.99 26.01 -37.26
C GLU A 41 20.16 27.12 -37.92
N PRO A 42 19.06 26.78 -38.61
CA PRO A 42 18.21 27.78 -39.26
C PRO A 42 17.53 28.66 -38.22
N ALA A 43 17.37 29.95 -38.53
CA ALA A 43 16.70 30.91 -37.64
C ALA A 43 15.25 30.47 -37.35
N THR A 44 14.85 30.50 -36.09
CA THR A 44 13.46 30.34 -35.68
C THR A 44 12.82 31.71 -35.47
N THR A 45 11.49 31.78 -35.30
CA THR A 45 10.78 33.04 -35.07
C THR A 45 11.26 33.83 -33.84
N SER A 46 12.04 33.22 -32.95
CA SER A 46 12.58 33.83 -31.72
C SER A 46 14.11 34.01 -31.67
N GLU A 47 14.89 33.32 -32.52
CA GLU A 47 16.36 33.32 -32.42
C GLU A 47 17.07 33.40 -33.79
N PRO A 48 18.19 34.15 -33.90
CA PRO A 48 18.95 34.26 -35.14
C PRO A 48 19.64 32.93 -35.49
N ALA A 49 20.01 32.76 -36.77
CA ALA A 49 20.77 31.59 -37.22
C ALA A 49 22.15 31.58 -36.55
N VAL A 50 22.51 30.46 -35.91
CA VAL A 50 23.80 30.27 -35.22
C VAL A 50 24.62 29.22 -35.96
N THR A 51 25.91 29.51 -36.18
CA THR A 51 26.85 28.61 -36.83
C THR A 51 27.83 28.03 -35.82
N TYR A 52 27.93 26.71 -35.79
CA TYR A 52 28.84 25.98 -34.91
C TYR A 52 29.95 25.32 -35.72
N LYS A 53 31.19 25.42 -35.22
CA LYS A 53 32.34 24.66 -35.74
C LYS A 53 32.33 23.27 -35.11
N VAL A 54 32.49 22.25 -35.94
CA VAL A 54 32.48 20.84 -35.54
C VAL A 54 33.70 20.15 -36.14
N ALA A 55 34.43 19.41 -35.31
CA ALA A 55 35.53 18.56 -35.75
C ALA A 55 35.38 17.15 -35.16
N ILE A 56 35.64 16.14 -35.97
CA ILE A 56 35.42 14.72 -35.67
C ILE A 56 36.64 13.96 -36.14
N SER A 57 37.28 13.19 -35.25
CA SER A 57 38.36 12.28 -35.63
C SER A 57 37.82 10.87 -35.75
N PHE A 58 38.24 10.19 -36.82
CA PHE A 58 37.89 8.81 -37.11
C PHE A 58 39.14 7.93 -37.08
N ASP A 59 39.00 6.71 -36.56
CA ASP A 59 39.98 5.64 -36.69
C ASP A 59 39.25 4.29 -36.86
N ARG A 60 39.65 3.48 -37.84
CA ARG A 60 39.08 2.16 -38.16
C ARG A 60 37.55 2.17 -38.15
N CYS A 61 36.98 3.17 -38.83
CA CYS A 61 35.55 3.42 -38.98
C CYS A 61 34.81 3.80 -37.67
N LYS A 62 35.52 4.17 -36.60
CA LYS A 62 34.96 4.60 -35.32
C LYS A 62 35.27 6.07 -35.08
N ILE A 63 34.32 6.79 -34.47
CA ILE A 63 34.57 8.16 -34.00
C ILE A 63 35.36 8.05 -32.70
N THR A 64 36.59 8.58 -32.66
CA THR A 64 37.49 8.52 -31.50
C THR A 64 37.51 9.81 -30.68
N SER A 65 37.23 10.95 -31.32
CA SER A 65 37.06 12.23 -30.62
C SER A 65 36.14 13.17 -31.39
N VAL A 66 35.48 14.05 -30.64
CA VAL A 66 34.54 15.03 -31.18
C VAL A 66 34.74 16.36 -30.46
N THR A 67 34.74 17.45 -31.21
CA THR A 67 34.67 18.81 -30.68
C THR A 67 33.56 19.57 -31.39
N CYS A 68 32.72 20.26 -30.63
CA CYS A 68 31.62 21.05 -31.17
C CYS A 68 31.44 22.34 -30.37
N GLY A 69 31.31 23.47 -31.06
CA GLY A 69 31.11 24.78 -30.44
C GLY A 69 29.73 25.00 -29.80
N CYS A 70 28.81 24.02 -29.82
CA CYS A 70 27.44 24.21 -29.32
C CYS A 70 27.27 24.08 -27.80
N GLY A 71 28.30 23.62 -27.08
CA GLY A 71 28.24 23.45 -25.63
C GLY A 71 27.26 22.36 -25.15
N ASN A 72 26.75 21.50 -26.03
CA ASN A 72 25.87 20.39 -25.63
C ASN A 72 26.60 19.43 -24.68
N LYS A 73 25.92 19.05 -23.59
CA LYS A 73 26.45 18.19 -22.54
C LYS A 73 25.80 16.80 -22.49
N ASP A 74 25.11 16.34 -23.53
CA ASP A 74 24.55 14.98 -23.57
C ASP A 74 25.65 13.94 -23.84
N ILE A 75 25.46 12.73 -23.31
CA ILE A 75 26.35 11.56 -23.44
C ILE A 75 26.46 11.10 -24.90
N PHE A 76 25.42 11.38 -25.70
CA PHE A 76 25.45 11.11 -27.13
C PHE A 76 25.90 12.36 -27.91
N TYR A 77 26.41 12.10 -29.10
CA TYR A 77 26.80 13.15 -30.04
C TYR A 77 25.66 14.15 -30.26
N CYS A 78 25.98 15.44 -30.17
CA CYS A 78 25.01 16.50 -30.45
C CYS A 78 24.52 16.44 -31.91
N ALA A 79 23.37 17.06 -32.18
CA ALA A 79 22.77 17.09 -33.52
C ALA A 79 23.72 17.62 -34.60
N HIS A 80 24.63 18.55 -34.24
CA HIS A 80 25.63 19.09 -35.17
C HIS A 80 26.65 18.03 -35.63
N VAL A 81 27.10 17.19 -34.71
CA VAL A 81 28.06 16.11 -34.99
C VAL A 81 27.38 15.06 -35.86
N VAL A 82 26.13 14.71 -35.53
CA VAL A 82 25.28 13.82 -36.34
C VAL A 82 25.09 14.38 -37.74
N ALA A 83 24.75 15.66 -37.87
CA ALA A 83 24.52 16.32 -39.14
C ALA A 83 25.78 16.32 -40.03
N LEU A 84 26.96 16.65 -39.46
CA LEU A 84 28.22 16.64 -40.19
C LEU A 84 28.59 15.22 -40.66
N SER A 85 28.45 14.22 -39.80
CA SER A 85 28.68 12.81 -40.15
C SER A 85 27.74 12.33 -41.26
N LEU A 86 26.43 12.63 -41.16
CA LEU A 86 25.45 12.27 -42.18
C LEU A 86 25.69 13.01 -43.51
N TYR A 87 26.13 14.26 -43.46
CA TYR A 87 26.47 15.04 -44.65
C TYR A 87 27.62 14.40 -45.42
N ARG A 88 28.70 14.00 -44.72
CA ARG A 88 29.82 13.26 -45.33
C ARG A 88 29.38 11.95 -46.00
N ILE A 89 28.44 11.22 -45.37
CA ILE A 89 27.95 9.93 -45.87
C ILE A 89 27.04 10.10 -47.07
N ARG A 90 26.11 11.04 -47.02
CA ARG A 90 25.13 11.26 -48.09
C ARG A 90 25.69 12.03 -49.27
N ARG A 91 26.74 12.83 -49.06
CA ARG A 91 27.36 13.68 -50.09
C ARG A 91 28.88 13.54 -50.08
N PRO A 92 29.42 12.34 -50.35
CA PRO A 92 30.84 12.09 -50.25
C PRO A 92 31.66 12.95 -51.22
N ASP A 93 31.14 13.19 -52.42
CA ASP A 93 31.82 13.96 -53.48
C ASP A 93 31.95 15.46 -53.17
N GLN A 94 31.15 15.97 -52.22
CA GLN A 94 31.19 17.38 -51.81
C GLN A 94 32.23 17.62 -50.69
N VAL A 95 32.81 16.57 -50.11
CA VAL A 95 33.80 16.70 -49.04
C VAL A 95 35.21 16.69 -49.62
N LYS A 96 35.91 17.81 -49.48
CA LYS A 96 37.30 17.95 -49.95
C LYS A 96 38.26 17.14 -49.07
N LEU A 97 38.90 16.13 -49.65
CA LEU A 97 40.00 15.38 -49.03
C LEU A 97 41.31 16.17 -49.11
N ARG A 98 42.10 16.10 -48.03
CA ARG A 98 43.44 16.71 -47.92
C ARG A 98 44.38 15.68 -47.32
N LEU A 99 45.65 15.72 -47.72
CA LEU A 99 46.71 14.97 -47.04
C LEU A 99 46.83 15.44 -45.58
N PRO A 100 47.39 14.62 -44.68
CA PRO A 100 47.79 15.06 -43.35
C PRO A 100 48.60 16.37 -43.41
N ILE A 101 48.45 17.22 -42.41
CA ILE A 101 49.10 18.52 -42.39
C ILE A 101 50.61 18.38 -42.33
N SER A 102 51.14 17.34 -41.68
CA SER A 102 52.56 16.99 -41.66
C SER A 102 53.14 16.80 -43.07
N GLU A 103 52.46 16.06 -43.94
CA GLU A 103 52.83 15.91 -45.37
C GLU A 103 52.83 17.26 -46.09
N THR A 104 51.80 18.08 -45.83
CA THR A 104 51.70 19.42 -46.42
C THR A 104 52.84 20.33 -45.95
N LEU A 105 53.22 20.25 -44.67
CA LEU A 105 54.33 21.01 -44.09
C LEU A 105 55.68 20.51 -44.60
N PHE A 106 55.85 19.20 -44.81
CA PHE A 106 57.07 18.60 -45.35
C PHE A 106 57.37 19.07 -46.79
N GLN A 107 56.32 19.29 -47.58
CA GLN A 107 56.44 19.81 -48.94
C GLN A 107 56.81 21.31 -49.00
N MET A 108 56.69 22.05 -47.89
CA MET A 108 57.02 23.48 -47.84
C MET A 108 58.51 23.71 -47.64
N ASN A 109 59.08 24.65 -48.38
CA ASN A 109 60.43 25.14 -48.10
C ASN A 109 60.44 26.10 -46.90
N ARG A 110 61.63 26.44 -46.40
CA ARG A 110 61.81 27.31 -45.22
C ARG A 110 61.03 28.63 -45.31
N ASP A 111 61.06 29.31 -46.46
CA ASP A 111 60.39 30.61 -46.62
C ASP A 111 58.87 30.47 -46.64
N GLN A 112 58.35 29.39 -47.23
CA GLN A 112 56.92 29.06 -47.22
C GLN A 112 56.44 28.70 -45.81
N LEU A 113 57.21 27.91 -45.07
CA LEU A 113 56.91 27.53 -43.69
C LEU A 113 56.92 28.75 -42.75
N GLN A 114 57.91 29.63 -42.89
CA GLN A 114 57.98 30.88 -42.13
C GLN A 114 56.77 31.78 -42.42
N LYS A 115 56.39 31.93 -43.70
CA LYS A 115 55.17 32.66 -44.08
C LYS A 115 53.93 32.00 -43.47
N PHE A 116 53.79 30.68 -43.60
CA PHE A 116 52.65 29.93 -43.05
C PHE A 116 52.46 30.20 -41.56
N ILE A 117 53.52 30.11 -40.76
CA ILE A 117 53.48 30.36 -39.31
C ILE A 117 53.11 31.82 -39.00
N GLN A 118 53.68 32.80 -39.72
CA GLN A 118 53.36 34.22 -39.52
C GLN A 118 51.89 34.53 -39.82
N TYR A 119 51.33 33.96 -40.89
CA TYR A 119 49.91 34.11 -41.23
C TYR A 119 49.01 33.36 -40.25
N LEU A 120 49.41 32.19 -39.75
CA LEU A 120 48.67 31.43 -38.74
C LEU A 120 48.57 32.22 -37.42
N ILE A 121 49.70 32.77 -36.96
CA ILE A 121 49.74 33.63 -35.76
C ILE A 121 48.87 34.86 -35.97
N THR A 122 48.93 35.50 -37.14
CA THR A 122 48.10 36.69 -37.42
C THR A 122 46.61 36.35 -37.39
N ALA A 123 46.22 35.24 -38.02
CA ALA A 123 44.82 34.80 -38.14
C ALA A 123 44.21 34.40 -36.78
N HIS A 124 45.00 33.79 -35.89
CA HIS A 124 44.55 33.26 -34.61
C HIS A 124 45.38 33.77 -33.43
N HIS A 125 45.77 35.06 -33.44
CA HIS A 125 46.72 35.63 -32.47
C HIS A 125 46.26 35.52 -31.02
N THR A 126 44.95 35.50 -30.74
CA THR A 126 44.42 35.33 -29.39
C THR A 126 44.55 33.91 -28.86
N GLU A 127 44.48 32.90 -29.72
CA GLU A 127 44.45 31.48 -29.34
C GLU A 127 45.83 30.81 -29.48
N VAL A 128 46.61 31.20 -30.50
CA VAL A 128 47.84 30.51 -30.90
C VAL A 128 49.10 31.19 -30.37
N LEU A 129 49.11 32.52 -30.21
CA LEU A 129 50.33 33.27 -29.87
C LEU A 129 51.00 32.83 -28.56
N PRO A 130 50.28 32.62 -27.43
CA PRO A 130 50.92 32.17 -26.18
C PRO A 130 51.59 30.80 -26.33
N THR A 131 50.91 29.87 -27.00
CA THR A 131 51.41 28.52 -27.26
C THR A 131 52.60 28.55 -28.23
N ALA A 132 52.51 29.34 -29.31
CA ALA A 132 53.58 29.50 -30.28
C ALA A 132 54.84 30.12 -29.64
N GLN A 133 54.68 31.09 -28.73
CA GLN A 133 55.81 31.66 -27.99
C GLN A 133 56.46 30.63 -27.07
N LYS A 134 55.66 29.88 -26.31
CA LYS A 134 56.16 28.78 -25.46
C LYS A 134 56.93 27.73 -26.28
N LEU A 135 56.38 27.27 -27.40
CA LEU A 135 57.05 26.30 -28.27
C LEU A 135 58.32 26.87 -28.90
N ALA A 136 58.32 28.14 -29.30
CA ALA A 136 59.52 28.80 -29.82
C ALA A 136 60.63 28.86 -28.76
N ASP A 137 60.30 29.24 -27.53
CA ASP A 137 61.24 29.28 -26.40
C ASP A 137 61.80 27.87 -26.08
N GLU A 138 60.95 26.84 -26.12
CA GLU A 138 61.35 25.45 -25.94
C GLU A 138 62.26 24.93 -27.07
N ILE A 139 61.94 25.21 -28.33
CA ILE A 139 62.76 24.78 -29.49
C ILE A 139 64.12 25.48 -29.48
N LEU A 140 64.17 26.77 -29.14
CA LEU A 140 65.41 27.55 -29.05
C LEU A 140 66.27 27.12 -27.84
N SER A 141 65.69 26.44 -26.85
CA SER A 141 66.41 25.89 -25.70
C SER A 141 67.07 24.55 -26.03
N SER A 142 68.40 24.51 -25.92
CA SER A 142 69.23 23.34 -26.31
C SER A 142 68.94 22.08 -25.50
N ASN A 143 68.38 22.23 -24.29
CA ASN A 143 68.12 21.12 -23.36
C ASN A 143 66.65 20.70 -23.31
N SER A 144 65.80 21.22 -24.21
CA SER A 144 64.38 20.89 -24.22
C SER A 144 64.12 19.50 -24.79
N GLU A 145 63.16 18.79 -24.21
CA GLU A 145 62.71 17.47 -24.66
C GLU A 145 62.15 17.51 -26.09
N ILE A 146 61.62 18.66 -26.53
CA ILE A 146 61.05 18.83 -27.88
C ILE A 146 62.09 18.62 -28.99
N ASN A 147 63.37 18.87 -28.71
CA ASN A 147 64.47 18.67 -29.66
C ASN A 147 64.99 17.22 -29.68
N GLN A 148 64.47 16.34 -28.82
CA GLN A 148 64.82 14.91 -28.79
C GLN A 148 63.98 14.08 -29.77
N VAL A 149 62.89 14.65 -30.28
CA VAL A 149 62.00 14.02 -31.26
C VAL A 149 62.01 14.82 -32.57
N ASN A 150 61.83 14.14 -33.70
CA ASN A 150 61.88 14.78 -35.02
C ASN A 150 60.65 15.68 -35.31
N GLY A 151 59.57 15.54 -34.53
CA GLY A 151 58.36 16.33 -34.68
C GLY A 151 57.27 15.90 -33.71
N ALA A 152 56.27 16.76 -33.53
CA ALA A 152 55.06 16.43 -32.77
C ALA A 152 54.14 15.49 -33.59
N PRO A 153 53.35 14.63 -32.93
CA PRO A 153 52.37 13.78 -33.62
C PRO A 153 51.33 14.62 -34.36
N ASP A 154 51.05 14.25 -35.61
CA ASP A 154 50.10 14.97 -36.48
C ASP A 154 48.65 14.61 -36.12
N PRO A 155 47.83 15.57 -35.64
CA PRO A 155 46.43 15.31 -35.28
C PRO A 155 45.52 14.99 -36.49
N THR A 156 45.99 15.21 -37.71
CA THR A 156 45.28 14.95 -38.98
C THR A 156 45.76 13.68 -39.69
N ALA A 157 46.83 13.05 -39.22
CA ALA A 157 47.35 11.80 -39.79
C ALA A 157 46.51 10.56 -39.42
N GLY A 158 45.75 10.63 -38.31
CA GLY A 158 45.04 9.49 -37.75
C GLY A 158 45.86 8.75 -36.70
N ALA A 159 45.27 7.74 -36.07
CA ALA A 159 45.93 6.91 -35.06
C ALA A 159 46.81 5.82 -35.71
N SER A 160 47.83 5.34 -34.98
CA SER A 160 48.68 4.24 -35.44
C SER A 160 47.91 2.90 -35.46
N ILE A 161 48.43 1.91 -36.19
CA ILE A 161 47.81 0.56 -36.25
C ILE A 161 47.75 -0.09 -34.86
N ASP A 162 48.74 0.17 -34.01
CA ASP A 162 48.88 -0.40 -32.67
C ASP A 162 48.10 0.37 -31.59
N ASP A 163 47.52 1.53 -31.92
CA ASP A 163 46.71 2.31 -30.97
C ASP A 163 45.38 1.59 -30.67
N GLU A 164 44.78 1.84 -29.50
CA GLU A 164 43.45 1.30 -29.17
C GLU A 164 42.33 2.08 -29.91
N ASN A 165 41.42 1.38 -30.61
CA ASN A 165 40.26 1.99 -31.28
C ASN A 165 38.94 1.79 -30.52
N CYS A 166 38.67 2.59 -29.49
CA CYS A 166 37.34 2.65 -28.89
C CYS A 166 36.50 3.78 -29.49
N TRP A 167 35.17 3.62 -29.44
CA TRP A 167 34.26 4.73 -29.72
C TRP A 167 34.49 5.83 -28.66
N HIS A 168 34.28 7.09 -29.04
CA HIS A 168 34.41 8.21 -28.12
C HIS A 168 33.35 8.13 -27.00
N LEU A 169 33.79 8.29 -25.75
CA LEU A 169 32.94 8.44 -24.56
C LEU A 169 33.56 9.50 -23.66
N ASP A 170 32.80 10.55 -23.35
CA ASP A 170 33.18 11.60 -22.42
C ASP A 170 32.99 11.13 -20.97
N GLU A 171 34.05 10.61 -20.37
CA GLU A 171 33.99 10.02 -19.02
C GLU A 171 33.69 11.05 -17.93
N GLU A 172 34.25 12.26 -18.06
CA GLU A 172 34.06 13.32 -17.07
C GLU A 172 32.61 13.76 -17.06
N GLN A 173 32.02 13.95 -18.24
CA GLN A 173 30.61 14.28 -18.37
C GLN A 173 29.70 13.18 -17.82
N VAL A 174 29.98 11.90 -18.09
CA VAL A 174 29.21 10.78 -17.51
C VAL A 174 29.27 10.82 -15.99
N LYS A 175 30.46 10.97 -15.39
CA LYS A 175 30.63 11.05 -13.93
C LYS A 175 29.88 12.25 -13.35
N GLU A 176 30.01 13.43 -13.95
CA GLU A 176 29.32 14.65 -13.50
C GLU A 176 27.80 14.52 -13.57
N GLN A 177 27.26 13.98 -14.67
CA GLN A 177 25.82 13.78 -14.82
C GLN A 177 25.25 12.82 -13.78
N VAL A 178 25.89 11.65 -13.57
CA VAL A 178 25.43 10.68 -12.57
C VAL A 178 25.47 11.30 -11.17
N LYS A 179 26.56 12.01 -10.84
CA LYS A 179 26.70 12.72 -9.57
C LYS A 179 25.60 13.77 -9.38
N LEU A 180 25.28 14.55 -10.42
CA LEU A 180 24.20 15.52 -10.42
C LEU A 180 22.84 14.84 -10.17
N PHE A 181 22.52 13.77 -10.90
CA PHE A 181 21.27 13.03 -10.73
C PHE A 181 21.13 12.39 -9.35
N LEU A 182 22.21 11.87 -8.77
CA LEU A 182 22.21 11.34 -7.41
C LEU A 182 22.03 12.46 -6.37
N SER A 183 22.62 13.64 -6.57
CA SER A 183 22.57 14.76 -5.61
C SER A 183 21.24 15.50 -5.55
N GLN A 184 20.44 15.49 -6.63
CA GLN A 184 19.12 16.10 -6.68
C GLN A 184 18.14 15.25 -5.84
N GLY A 185 17.94 15.65 -4.58
CA GLY A 185 17.25 14.91 -3.51
C GLY A 185 15.78 14.51 -3.70
N GLY A 186 15.26 14.49 -4.94
CA GLY A 186 13.94 13.96 -5.30
C GLY A 186 14.03 13.01 -6.50
N TYR A 187 14.13 11.70 -6.24
CA TYR A 187 14.24 10.61 -7.23
C TYR A 187 13.07 10.50 -8.24
N TYR A 188 12.10 11.41 -8.26
CA TYR A 188 10.98 11.38 -9.19
C TYR A 188 11.39 11.81 -10.61
N GLY A 189 12.31 12.77 -10.74
CA GLY A 189 12.90 13.21 -12.01
C GLY A 189 14.23 12.51 -12.32
N SER A 190 15.12 12.45 -11.34
CA SER A 190 16.47 11.88 -11.49
C SER A 190 16.51 10.37 -11.70
N GLY A 191 15.57 9.62 -11.12
CA GLY A 191 15.46 8.17 -11.35
C GLY A 191 15.17 7.82 -12.81
N LYS A 192 14.32 8.61 -13.50
CA LYS A 192 14.03 8.40 -14.93
C LYS A 192 15.26 8.66 -15.81
N GLN A 193 16.06 9.67 -15.43
CA GLN A 193 17.30 10.02 -16.14
C GLN A 193 18.36 8.92 -15.98
N LEU A 194 18.51 8.37 -14.77
CA LEU A 194 19.40 7.23 -14.52
C LEU A 194 18.94 5.95 -15.25
N ASN A 195 17.64 5.64 -15.25
CA ASN A 195 17.11 4.54 -16.06
C ASN A 195 17.36 4.75 -17.56
N SER A 196 17.28 6.01 -18.04
CA SER A 196 17.68 6.33 -19.42
C SER A 196 19.15 6.03 -19.65
N MET A 197 20.05 6.34 -18.72
CA MET A 197 21.47 5.97 -18.82
C MET A 197 21.68 4.45 -18.84
N PHE A 198 20.94 3.67 -18.04
CA PHE A 198 20.96 2.20 -18.10
C PHE A 198 20.48 1.66 -19.44
N ALA A 199 19.43 2.25 -20.01
CA ALA A 199 18.98 1.92 -21.37
C ALA A 199 20.05 2.24 -22.43
N LYS A 200 20.78 3.37 -22.28
CA LYS A 200 21.94 3.70 -23.14
C LYS A 200 23.03 2.63 -23.04
N VAL A 201 23.35 2.16 -21.83
CA VAL A 201 24.30 1.05 -21.62
C VAL A 201 23.82 -0.22 -22.34
N ARG A 202 22.55 -0.64 -22.18
CA ARG A 202 22.02 -1.82 -22.88
C ARG A 202 22.11 -1.69 -24.39
N GLU A 203 21.84 -0.51 -24.95
CA GLU A 203 21.95 -0.27 -26.38
C GLU A 203 23.41 -0.34 -26.86
N MET A 204 24.36 0.21 -26.09
CA MET A 204 25.80 0.06 -26.38
C MET A 204 26.22 -1.41 -26.37
N LEU A 205 25.79 -2.19 -25.38
CA LEU A 205 26.06 -3.63 -25.32
C LEU A 205 25.44 -4.37 -26.52
N ARG A 206 24.22 -4.00 -26.91
CA ARG A 206 23.51 -4.60 -28.05
C ARG A 206 24.25 -4.37 -29.36
N MET A 207 24.85 -3.19 -29.50
CA MET A 207 25.70 -2.82 -30.63
C MET A 207 27.15 -3.32 -30.48
N ARG A 208 27.45 -4.07 -29.42
CA ARG A 208 28.78 -4.62 -29.10
C ARG A 208 29.86 -3.53 -28.98
N ASP A 209 29.46 -2.37 -28.51
CA ASP A 209 30.36 -1.27 -28.17
C ASP A 209 31.03 -1.56 -26.82
N SER A 210 32.37 -1.53 -26.79
CA SER A 210 33.17 -1.73 -25.58
C SER A 210 32.91 -0.63 -24.53
N ASN A 211 32.38 0.52 -24.94
CA ASN A 211 31.96 1.58 -24.02
C ASN A 211 30.79 1.21 -23.12
N GLY A 212 29.98 0.20 -23.46
CA GLY A 212 28.85 -0.20 -22.61
C GLY A 212 29.31 -0.61 -21.21
N ALA A 213 30.32 -1.48 -21.13
CA ALA A 213 30.90 -1.89 -19.85
C ALA A 213 31.61 -0.73 -19.15
N ARG A 214 32.36 0.08 -19.90
CA ARG A 214 33.09 1.24 -19.38
C ARG A 214 32.16 2.28 -18.76
N MET A 215 31.07 2.62 -19.45
CA MET A 215 30.04 3.54 -18.96
C MET A 215 29.38 3.00 -17.69
N LEU A 216 29.09 1.70 -17.62
CA LEU A 216 28.54 1.10 -16.40
C LEU A 216 29.52 1.14 -15.22
N THR A 217 30.83 0.95 -15.47
CA THR A 217 31.88 1.15 -14.47
C THR A 217 31.79 2.56 -13.88
N LEU A 218 31.74 3.59 -14.72
CA LEU A 218 31.67 4.99 -14.28
C LEU A 218 30.41 5.28 -13.47
N ILE A 219 29.25 4.78 -13.91
CA ILE A 219 27.98 4.91 -13.18
C ILE A 219 28.11 4.24 -11.81
N THR A 220 28.63 3.01 -11.76
CA THR A 220 28.77 2.23 -10.53
C THR A 220 29.71 2.91 -9.53
N GLU A 221 30.82 3.49 -9.99
CA GLU A 221 31.72 4.27 -9.15
C GLU A 221 31.02 5.45 -8.49
N GLN A 222 30.19 6.19 -9.23
CA GLN A 222 29.44 7.32 -8.67
C GLN A 222 28.36 6.87 -7.68
N PHE A 223 27.71 5.73 -7.94
CA PHE A 223 26.76 5.12 -6.99
C PHE A 223 27.46 4.69 -5.70
N MET A 224 28.62 4.04 -5.78
CA MET A 224 29.41 3.63 -4.60
C MET A 224 30.01 4.82 -3.84
N ALA A 225 30.23 5.96 -4.52
CA ALA A 225 30.70 7.20 -3.91
C ALA A 225 29.59 8.04 -3.24
N ASP A 226 28.33 7.59 -3.29
CA ASP A 226 27.21 8.32 -2.70
C ASP A 226 27.32 8.36 -1.15
N PRO A 227 27.46 9.55 -0.53
CA PRO A 227 27.61 9.67 0.92
C PRO A 227 26.41 9.12 1.71
N ARG A 228 25.22 9.02 1.08
CA ARG A 228 24.01 8.49 1.72
C ARG A 228 24.10 7.02 2.05
N LEU A 229 24.89 6.22 1.33
CA LEU A 229 25.08 4.79 1.65
C LEU A 229 25.63 4.62 3.08
N THR A 230 26.59 5.47 3.45
CA THR A 230 27.17 5.48 4.80
C THR A 230 26.14 5.91 5.84
N LEU A 231 25.33 6.93 5.53
CA LEU A 231 24.27 7.41 6.44
C LEU A 231 23.19 6.33 6.66
N TRP A 232 22.71 5.69 5.60
CA TRP A 232 21.70 4.63 5.69
C TRP A 232 22.20 3.45 6.52
N ARG A 233 23.48 3.09 6.37
CA ARG A 233 24.11 2.06 7.17
C ARG A 233 24.24 2.46 8.64
N GLN A 234 24.73 3.65 8.95
CA GLN A 234 24.92 4.14 10.32
C GLN A 234 23.60 4.32 11.08
N GLN A 235 22.55 4.80 10.40
CA GLN A 235 21.24 5.09 11.01
C GLN A 235 20.31 3.87 11.01
N GLY A 236 20.66 2.77 10.33
CA GLY A 236 19.78 1.62 10.13
C GLY A 236 18.52 1.93 9.32
N THR A 237 18.47 3.08 8.64
CA THR A 237 17.34 3.51 7.82
C THR A 237 17.37 2.81 6.47
N SER A 238 16.23 2.29 6.01
CA SER A 238 16.12 1.68 4.69
C SER A 238 16.21 2.72 3.57
N MET A 239 16.94 2.38 2.50
CA MET A 239 16.92 3.16 1.25
C MET A 239 15.49 3.26 0.69
N THR A 240 15.18 4.34 0.00
CA THR A 240 13.90 4.48 -0.72
C THR A 240 13.75 3.41 -1.81
N ASP A 241 12.53 2.96 -2.07
CA ASP A 241 12.25 1.89 -3.05
C ASP A 241 12.79 2.20 -4.45
N LYS A 242 12.69 3.46 -4.89
CA LYS A 242 13.19 3.89 -6.20
C LYS A 242 14.70 3.79 -6.31
N CYS A 243 15.43 4.19 -5.25
CA CYS A 243 16.87 4.05 -5.24
C CYS A 243 17.29 2.57 -5.27
N ARG A 244 16.54 1.69 -4.61
CA ARG A 244 16.82 0.24 -4.65
C ARG A 244 16.59 -0.36 -6.03
N GLN A 245 15.55 0.06 -6.74
CA GLN A 245 15.32 -0.37 -8.12
C GLN A 245 16.50 -0.04 -9.04
N LEU A 246 17.13 1.13 -8.86
CA LEU A 246 18.33 1.50 -9.61
C LEU A 246 19.49 0.55 -9.33
N TRP A 247 19.68 0.14 -8.06
CA TRP A 247 20.68 -0.85 -7.68
C TRP A 247 20.38 -2.26 -8.23
N ASP A 248 19.11 -2.65 -8.23
CA ASP A 248 18.67 -3.92 -8.84
C ASP A 248 18.98 -3.96 -10.34
N GLU A 249 18.67 -2.88 -11.07
CA GLU A 249 18.96 -2.78 -12.51
C GLU A 249 20.46 -2.74 -12.80
N LEU A 250 21.22 -2.00 -11.98
CA LEU A 250 22.68 -1.95 -12.06
C LEU A 250 23.30 -3.34 -11.83
N GLY A 251 22.82 -4.09 -10.84
CA GLY A 251 23.25 -5.47 -10.57
C GLY A 251 22.95 -6.40 -11.75
N ALA A 252 21.75 -6.31 -12.33
CA ALA A 252 21.36 -7.09 -13.50
C ALA A 252 22.25 -6.79 -14.74
N LEU A 253 22.60 -5.53 -14.98
CA LEU A 253 23.50 -5.15 -16.08
C LEU A 253 24.90 -5.73 -15.93
N TRP A 254 25.44 -5.76 -14.71
CA TRP A 254 26.72 -6.42 -14.45
C TRP A 254 26.68 -7.92 -14.73
N VAL A 255 25.58 -8.59 -14.42
CA VAL A 255 25.37 -10.00 -14.81
C VAL A 255 25.44 -10.15 -16.33
N CYS A 256 24.76 -9.28 -17.10
CA CYS A 256 24.83 -9.32 -18.57
C CYS A 256 26.25 -9.12 -19.11
N ILE A 257 27.04 -8.20 -18.54
CA ILE A 257 28.42 -7.94 -18.96
C ILE A 257 29.32 -9.15 -18.67
N ILE A 258 29.26 -9.71 -17.46
CA ILE A 258 30.08 -10.86 -17.07
C ILE A 258 29.73 -12.12 -17.87
N LEU A 259 28.46 -12.27 -18.27
CA LEU A 259 27.97 -13.37 -19.08
C LEU A 259 28.08 -13.13 -20.59
N ASN A 260 28.75 -12.08 -21.04
CA ASN A 260 28.99 -11.86 -22.46
C ASN A 260 29.72 -13.09 -23.09
N PRO A 261 29.13 -13.76 -24.10
CA PRO A 261 29.70 -14.96 -24.72
C PRO A 261 31.02 -14.71 -25.45
N HIS A 262 31.29 -13.47 -25.88
CA HIS A 262 32.49 -13.10 -26.63
C HIS A 262 33.43 -12.17 -25.85
N CYS A 263 33.28 -12.13 -24.52
CA CYS A 263 34.18 -11.35 -23.67
C CYS A 263 35.61 -11.90 -23.68
N LYS A 264 36.60 -11.01 -23.75
CA LYS A 264 38.00 -11.40 -23.53
C LYS A 264 38.20 -11.83 -22.07
N LEU A 265 38.94 -12.90 -21.85
CA LEU A 265 39.19 -13.44 -20.50
C LEU A 265 39.87 -12.43 -19.57
N GLU A 266 40.74 -11.59 -20.11
CA GLU A 266 41.45 -10.52 -19.38
C GLU A 266 40.49 -9.44 -18.89
N GLU A 267 39.61 -8.94 -19.78
CA GLU A 267 38.57 -7.95 -19.45
C GLU A 267 37.61 -8.49 -18.39
N LYS A 268 37.12 -9.73 -18.56
CA LYS A 268 36.27 -10.41 -17.58
C LYS A 268 36.94 -10.51 -16.21
N SER A 269 38.23 -10.85 -16.17
CA SER A 269 39.00 -10.96 -14.93
C SER A 269 39.16 -9.61 -14.24
N CYS A 270 39.41 -8.54 -14.99
CA CYS A 270 39.48 -7.17 -14.48
C CYS A 270 38.15 -6.73 -13.83
N TRP A 271 37.02 -6.94 -14.52
CA TRP A 271 35.70 -6.59 -13.98
C TRP A 271 35.34 -7.40 -12.74
N LEU A 272 35.64 -8.70 -12.71
CA LEU A 272 35.40 -9.54 -11.53
C LEU A 272 36.21 -9.06 -10.32
N GLN A 273 37.46 -8.64 -10.50
CA GLN A 273 38.26 -8.05 -9.42
C GLN A 273 37.63 -6.74 -8.90
N GLN A 274 37.13 -5.89 -9.80
CA GLN A 274 36.47 -4.65 -9.43
C GLN A 274 35.14 -4.88 -8.69
N LEU A 275 34.32 -5.81 -9.17
CA LEU A 275 33.08 -6.22 -8.51
C LEU A 275 33.35 -6.81 -7.12
N GLN A 276 34.39 -7.64 -6.97
CA GLN A 276 34.79 -8.18 -5.67
C GLN A 276 35.18 -7.04 -4.70
N LYS A 277 35.98 -6.08 -5.18
CA LYS A 277 36.36 -4.91 -4.39
C LYS A 277 35.15 -4.11 -3.91
N TRP A 278 34.12 -3.92 -4.75
CA TRP A 278 32.90 -3.24 -4.34
C TRP A 278 32.01 -4.08 -3.41
N ASN A 279 31.91 -5.39 -3.65
CA ASN A 279 31.16 -6.33 -2.83
C ASN A 279 31.68 -6.38 -1.38
N ASP A 280 32.99 -6.30 -1.21
CA ASP A 280 33.64 -6.38 0.10
C ASP A 280 33.53 -5.09 0.92
N LEU A 281 33.02 -3.99 0.33
CA LEU A 281 32.76 -2.74 1.06
C LEU A 281 31.51 -2.85 1.94
N ASP A 282 31.60 -2.45 3.20
CA ASP A 282 30.50 -2.49 4.17
C ASP A 282 29.28 -1.63 3.81
N VAL A 283 29.50 -0.61 2.99
CA VAL A 283 28.45 0.29 2.49
C VAL A 283 27.71 -0.28 1.28
N CYS A 284 28.18 -1.39 0.69
CA CYS A 284 27.56 -2.01 -0.47
C CYS A 284 26.16 -2.54 -0.13
N PRO A 285 25.11 -2.12 -0.87
CA PRO A 285 23.74 -2.57 -0.63
C PRO A 285 23.55 -4.09 -0.70
N LEU A 286 22.74 -4.62 0.22
CA LEU A 286 22.34 -6.03 0.23
C LEU A 286 21.27 -6.31 -0.84
N GLU A 287 21.28 -7.52 -1.41
CA GLU A 287 20.34 -7.98 -2.47
C GLU A 287 18.87 -7.88 -2.00
N ASP A 288 18.57 -8.34 -0.78
CA ASP A 288 17.24 -8.24 -0.16
C ASP A 288 17.03 -6.91 0.59
N GLY A 289 18.12 -6.18 0.79
CA GLY A 289 18.25 -4.94 1.57
C GLY A 289 17.68 -5.02 2.99
N ASN A 290 17.70 -6.19 3.62
CA ASN A 290 17.36 -6.35 5.02
C ASN A 290 18.61 -6.12 5.88
N TYR A 291 18.83 -4.88 6.36
CA TYR A 291 19.99 -4.54 7.19
C TYR A 291 19.85 -5.01 8.66
N GLY A 292 18.69 -5.55 9.05
CA GLY A 292 18.37 -5.89 10.44
C GLY A 292 19.11 -7.09 11.02
N HIS A 293 19.67 -7.97 10.19
CA HIS A 293 20.38 -9.17 10.64
C HIS A 293 21.85 -8.94 11.04
N GLU A 294 22.41 -7.76 10.75
CA GLU A 294 23.84 -7.46 10.96
C GLU A 294 24.11 -6.48 12.13
N LEU A 295 23.07 -5.95 12.78
CA LEU A 295 23.22 -5.13 13.98
C LEU A 295 23.31 -6.05 15.21
N PRO A 296 24.35 -5.95 16.07
CA PRO A 296 24.30 -6.60 17.37
C PRO A 296 23.09 -6.05 18.13
N ASN A 297 22.24 -6.94 18.68
CA ASN A 297 21.07 -6.57 19.47
C ASN A 297 21.46 -5.66 20.66
N ILE A 298 21.29 -4.33 20.55
CA ILE A 298 21.43 -3.37 21.67
C ILE A 298 20.05 -2.96 22.22
N THR A 299 19.11 -3.90 22.29
CA THR A 299 17.87 -3.69 23.06
C THR A 299 17.58 -4.91 23.92
N ASN A 300 17.68 -4.69 25.23
CA ASN A 300 17.38 -5.62 26.33
C ASN A 300 15.97 -6.21 26.21
N ALA A 301 15.79 -7.24 25.40
CA ALA A 301 14.67 -8.16 25.47
C ALA A 301 15.21 -9.57 25.73
N LEU A 302 14.62 -10.23 26.73
CA LEU A 302 14.98 -11.51 27.34
C LEU A 302 15.41 -12.61 26.35
N PRO A 303 16.28 -13.55 26.78
CA PRO A 303 16.77 -14.63 25.92
C PRO A 303 15.61 -15.53 25.49
N GLN A 304 15.26 -15.51 24.21
CA GLN A 304 14.39 -16.53 23.62
C GLN A 304 15.20 -17.82 23.48
N ASN A 305 14.64 -18.91 24.02
CA ASN A 305 15.20 -20.24 24.02
C ASN A 305 15.69 -20.65 22.62
N ALA A 306 17.02 -20.84 22.54
CA ALA A 306 17.71 -21.48 21.43
C ALA A 306 17.40 -22.99 21.44
N SER A 307 16.27 -23.39 20.85
CA SER A 307 15.99 -24.82 20.68
C SER A 307 15.25 -25.19 19.39
N HIS A 308 15.43 -24.43 18.29
CA HIS A 308 15.14 -24.94 16.94
C HIS A 308 16.09 -24.31 15.89
N SER A 309 16.75 -25.17 15.12
CA SER A 309 17.64 -24.91 13.96
C SER A 309 19.03 -24.31 14.26
N SER A 310 20.01 -25.18 14.50
CA SER A 310 21.44 -24.85 14.56
C SER A 310 22.12 -24.75 13.17
N ASP A 311 21.36 -24.59 12.07
CA ASP A 311 21.89 -24.54 10.69
C ASP A 311 21.67 -23.18 9.98
N SER A 312 21.07 -22.19 10.62
CA SER A 312 20.73 -20.90 9.99
C SER A 312 21.80 -19.79 10.16
N LEU A 313 22.93 -20.09 10.81
CA LEU A 313 23.96 -19.11 11.19
C LEU A 313 25.04 -18.80 10.14
N SER A 314 24.86 -19.18 8.87
CA SER A 314 25.85 -18.85 7.82
C SER A 314 25.25 -18.66 6.43
N ARG A 315 24.19 -17.85 6.28
CA ARG A 315 23.94 -17.30 4.93
C ARG A 315 25.01 -16.26 4.64
N PRO A 316 25.84 -16.44 3.60
CA PRO A 316 26.87 -15.46 3.25
C PRO A 316 26.20 -14.12 2.91
N ARG A 317 26.82 -13.01 3.29
CA ARG A 317 26.36 -11.66 2.97
C ARG A 317 26.20 -11.52 1.46
N ARG A 318 24.95 -11.45 0.97
CA ARG A 318 24.63 -11.27 -0.45
C ARG A 318 24.38 -9.79 -0.74
N THR A 319 25.20 -9.23 -1.63
CA THR A 319 25.07 -7.88 -2.15
C THR A 319 24.44 -7.91 -3.54
N VAL A 320 24.08 -6.73 -4.04
CA VAL A 320 23.59 -6.55 -5.42
C VAL A 320 24.57 -7.05 -6.50
N PHE A 321 25.86 -7.22 -6.19
CA PHE A 321 26.88 -7.74 -7.10
C PHE A 321 27.12 -9.24 -7.00
N THR A 322 26.61 -9.91 -5.96
CA THR A 322 26.92 -11.33 -5.69
C THR A 322 26.56 -12.22 -6.87
N ARG A 323 25.40 -12.01 -7.51
CA ARG A 323 24.95 -12.77 -8.69
C ARG A 323 25.89 -12.57 -9.89
N ALA A 324 26.43 -11.36 -10.09
CA ALA A 324 27.39 -11.09 -11.17
C ALA A 324 28.73 -11.80 -10.92
N ILE A 325 29.18 -11.84 -9.66
CA ILE A 325 30.41 -12.56 -9.25
C ILE A 325 30.23 -14.08 -9.45
N GLU A 326 29.09 -14.64 -9.03
CA GLU A 326 28.73 -16.06 -9.26
C GLU A 326 28.71 -16.41 -10.76
N GLY A 327 28.38 -15.45 -11.63
CA GLY A 327 28.44 -15.59 -13.08
C GLY A 327 29.81 -15.96 -13.65
N ARG A 328 30.90 -15.84 -12.87
CA ARG A 328 32.25 -16.31 -13.27
C ARG A 328 32.29 -17.81 -13.56
N GLU A 329 31.46 -18.59 -12.89
CA GLU A 329 31.43 -20.06 -12.98
C GLU A 329 30.67 -20.54 -14.23
N LEU A 330 29.94 -19.63 -14.87
CA LEU A 330 29.15 -19.90 -16.05
C LEU A 330 30.01 -19.72 -17.30
N HIS A 331 30.14 -20.80 -18.05
CA HIS A 331 30.92 -20.87 -19.27
C HIS A 331 30.03 -21.19 -20.47
N TRP A 332 30.46 -20.84 -21.68
CA TRP A 332 29.69 -21.02 -22.91
C TRP A 332 30.14 -22.26 -23.72
N GLN A 333 31.21 -22.95 -23.31
CA GLN A 333 31.83 -24.04 -24.07
C GLN A 333 31.06 -25.38 -24.06
N ASP A 334 29.91 -25.45 -23.38
CA ASP A 334 29.11 -26.67 -23.36
C ASP A 334 28.62 -27.04 -24.78
N SER A 335 28.88 -28.29 -25.19
CA SER A 335 28.61 -28.75 -26.56
C SER A 335 27.11 -28.85 -26.88
N HIS A 336 26.25 -29.06 -25.88
CA HIS A 336 24.80 -29.04 -26.03
C HIS A 336 24.30 -27.60 -26.13
N LEU A 337 24.77 -26.71 -25.26
CA LEU A 337 24.44 -25.28 -25.30
C LEU A 337 24.81 -24.66 -26.65
N GLN A 338 26.03 -24.90 -27.13
CA GLN A 338 26.51 -24.40 -28.42
C GLN A 338 25.66 -24.89 -29.59
N ARG A 339 25.14 -26.13 -29.52
CA ARG A 339 24.23 -26.66 -30.55
C ARG A 339 22.85 -26.00 -30.51
N ILE A 340 22.29 -25.77 -29.31
CA ILE A 340 21.03 -25.04 -29.14
C ILE A 340 21.12 -23.64 -29.74
N ILE A 341 22.19 -22.90 -29.41
CA ILE A 341 22.30 -21.50 -29.84
C ILE A 341 22.72 -21.35 -31.31
N SER A 342 23.35 -22.34 -31.94
CA SER A 342 23.89 -22.20 -33.31
C SER A 342 22.92 -22.62 -34.43
N SER A 343 22.00 -23.56 -34.18
CA SER A 343 21.13 -24.14 -35.23
C SER A 343 19.64 -23.82 -35.03
N ASP A 344 18.97 -23.39 -36.10
CA ASP A 344 17.49 -23.27 -36.15
C ASP A 344 16.78 -24.63 -36.22
N VAL A 345 17.46 -25.64 -36.73
CA VAL A 345 16.95 -27.01 -36.85
C VAL A 345 17.75 -27.86 -35.87
N TYR A 346 17.32 -27.84 -34.61
CA TYR A 346 17.94 -28.63 -33.55
C TYR A 346 16.93 -29.63 -32.99
N THR A 347 16.91 -30.82 -33.59
CA THR A 347 16.14 -31.98 -33.14
C THR A 347 17.08 -33.12 -32.78
N ALA A 348 16.61 -34.04 -31.94
CA ALA A 348 17.40 -35.19 -31.52
C ALA A 348 18.02 -35.89 -32.74
N PRO A 349 19.37 -36.04 -32.80
CA PRO A 349 19.96 -36.88 -33.83
C PRO A 349 19.41 -38.30 -33.66
N ALA A 350 19.35 -39.09 -34.75
CA ALA A 350 18.91 -40.50 -34.73
C ALA A 350 19.87 -41.43 -33.93
N CYS A 351 20.58 -40.92 -32.92
CA CYS A 351 21.80 -41.48 -32.34
C CYS A 351 21.55 -42.42 -31.15
N GLN A 352 22.51 -43.34 -31.01
CA GLN A 352 22.45 -44.65 -30.37
C GLN A 352 22.90 -44.68 -28.89
N ARG A 353 23.13 -43.53 -28.22
CA ARG A 353 23.66 -43.46 -26.84
C ARG A 353 22.62 -42.97 -25.82
N GLU A 354 22.45 -43.71 -24.71
CA GLU A 354 21.48 -43.41 -23.64
C GLU A 354 21.70 -42.04 -22.96
N SER A 355 22.95 -41.58 -22.83
CA SER A 355 23.26 -40.31 -22.14
C SER A 355 22.76 -39.06 -22.88
N GLU A 356 22.64 -39.11 -24.21
CA GLU A 356 22.15 -37.96 -24.99
C GLU A 356 20.61 -37.89 -25.01
N ARG A 357 19.91 -38.98 -24.67
CA ARG A 357 18.45 -39.00 -24.60
C ARG A 357 17.88 -38.10 -23.51
N LEU A 358 18.64 -37.82 -22.45
CA LEU A 358 18.20 -36.95 -21.34
C LEU A 358 18.19 -35.46 -21.72
N LEU A 359 18.87 -35.10 -22.81
CA LEU A 359 18.98 -33.72 -23.30
C LEU A 359 17.83 -33.31 -24.23
N PHE A 360 16.92 -34.24 -24.54
CA PHE A 360 15.76 -34.01 -25.38
C PHE A 360 14.49 -34.50 -24.68
N ASN A 361 13.36 -33.88 -24.98
CA ASN A 361 12.06 -34.38 -24.51
C ASN A 361 11.57 -35.57 -25.36
N SER A 362 10.40 -36.12 -25.02
CA SER A 362 9.78 -37.23 -25.75
C SER A 362 9.44 -36.90 -27.21
N GLN A 363 9.35 -35.62 -27.57
CA GLN A 363 9.12 -35.12 -28.92
C GLN A 363 10.43 -34.83 -29.69
N GLY A 364 11.59 -35.10 -29.08
CA GLY A 364 12.91 -34.85 -29.68
C GLY A 364 13.33 -33.38 -29.70
N GLN A 365 12.65 -32.50 -28.96
CA GLN A 365 13.02 -31.10 -28.79
C GLN A 365 14.08 -30.94 -27.69
N PRO A 366 14.98 -29.95 -27.79
CA PRO A 366 16.08 -29.78 -26.85
C PRO A 366 15.62 -29.29 -25.48
N LEU A 367 16.33 -29.75 -24.44
CA LEU A 367 16.17 -29.36 -23.04
C LEU A 367 17.45 -28.69 -22.54
N TRP A 368 17.33 -27.61 -21.77
CA TRP A 368 18.45 -27.00 -21.05
C TRP A 368 18.26 -27.18 -19.54
N LEU A 369 19.04 -28.08 -18.93
CA LEU A 369 18.89 -28.53 -17.55
C LEU A 369 19.80 -27.75 -16.57
N GLU A 370 19.73 -26.42 -16.61
CA GLU A 370 20.43 -25.52 -15.69
C GLU A 370 19.42 -24.90 -14.71
N HIS A 371 19.92 -24.36 -13.59
CA HIS A 371 19.10 -23.61 -12.66
C HIS A 371 18.34 -22.47 -13.38
N VAL A 372 17.01 -22.38 -13.21
CA VAL A 372 16.14 -21.55 -14.07
C VAL A 372 16.55 -20.07 -14.11
N PRO A 373 16.72 -19.36 -12.97
CA PRO A 373 17.27 -18.00 -12.97
C PRO A 373 18.61 -17.84 -13.70
N THR A 374 19.51 -18.82 -13.53
CA THR A 374 20.83 -18.82 -14.16
C THR A 374 20.74 -18.97 -15.68
N ALA A 375 19.89 -19.88 -16.15
CA ALA A 375 19.62 -20.06 -17.57
C ALA A 375 18.97 -18.81 -18.20
N CYS A 376 18.04 -18.16 -17.48
CA CYS A 376 17.42 -16.92 -17.94
C CYS A 376 18.41 -15.76 -17.99
N ALA A 377 19.39 -15.70 -17.08
CA ALA A 377 20.46 -14.70 -17.14
C ALA A 377 21.33 -14.86 -18.40
N ARG A 378 21.55 -16.08 -18.90
CA ARG A 378 22.20 -16.33 -20.19
C ARG A 378 21.36 -15.80 -21.36
N VAL A 379 20.04 -15.96 -21.30
CA VAL A 379 19.11 -15.38 -22.28
C VAL A 379 19.19 -13.86 -22.28
N ASP A 380 19.13 -13.21 -21.10
CA ASP A 380 19.25 -11.75 -21.01
C ASP A 380 20.61 -11.26 -21.50
N ALA A 381 21.69 -11.98 -21.20
CA ALA A 381 23.01 -11.66 -21.73
C ALA A 381 23.05 -11.74 -23.27
N LEU A 382 22.58 -12.84 -23.87
CA LEU A 382 22.50 -12.96 -25.34
C LEU A 382 21.69 -11.82 -25.97
N ARG A 383 20.50 -11.54 -25.42
CA ARG A 383 19.63 -10.45 -25.90
C ARG A 383 20.31 -9.10 -25.77
N SER A 384 20.92 -8.81 -24.62
CA SER A 384 21.61 -7.55 -24.33
C SER A 384 22.89 -7.35 -25.15
N HIS A 385 23.50 -8.41 -25.68
CA HIS A 385 24.70 -8.33 -26.55
C HIS A 385 24.39 -8.47 -28.05
N GLY A 386 23.11 -8.37 -28.43
CA GLY A 386 22.70 -8.37 -29.83
C GLY A 386 22.65 -9.75 -30.49
N TYR A 387 22.29 -10.78 -29.72
CA TYR A 387 22.06 -12.16 -30.18
C TYR A 387 20.60 -12.61 -29.92
N PRO A 388 19.59 -11.92 -30.49
CA PRO A 388 18.18 -12.17 -30.18
C PRO A 388 17.69 -13.54 -30.67
N LYS A 389 18.24 -14.08 -31.77
CA LYS A 389 17.84 -15.39 -32.30
C LYS A 389 18.34 -16.54 -31.42
N GLU A 390 19.59 -16.43 -30.98
CA GLU A 390 20.23 -17.35 -30.05
C GLU A 390 19.51 -17.34 -28.70
N ALA A 391 19.14 -16.14 -28.23
CA ALA A 391 18.33 -15.97 -27.02
C ALA A 391 16.95 -16.64 -27.14
N LEU A 392 16.27 -16.52 -28.29
CA LEU A 392 15.00 -17.20 -28.57
C LEU A 392 15.14 -18.73 -28.54
N ARG A 393 16.16 -19.29 -29.22
CA ARG A 393 16.41 -20.74 -29.23
C ARG A 393 16.66 -21.29 -27.82
N LEU A 394 17.49 -20.59 -27.03
CA LEU A 394 17.74 -20.96 -25.64
C LEU A 394 16.48 -20.83 -24.77
N THR A 395 15.67 -19.79 -24.98
CA THR A 395 14.39 -19.59 -24.30
C THR A 395 13.43 -20.76 -24.53
N VAL A 396 13.29 -21.23 -25.77
CA VAL A 396 12.46 -22.41 -26.10
C VAL A 396 12.96 -23.66 -25.39
N ALA A 397 14.29 -23.89 -25.38
CA ALA A 397 14.87 -25.04 -24.68
C ALA A 397 14.63 -24.99 -23.16
N ILE A 398 14.67 -23.80 -22.55
CA ILE A 398 14.34 -23.59 -21.13
C ILE A 398 12.85 -23.88 -20.88
N ILE A 399 11.94 -23.41 -21.73
CA ILE A 399 10.50 -23.66 -21.58
C ILE A 399 10.18 -25.15 -21.70
N ASN A 400 10.85 -25.87 -22.61
CA ASN A 400 10.71 -27.32 -22.70
C ASN A 400 11.18 -28.03 -21.41
N THR A 401 12.25 -27.54 -20.78
CA THR A 401 12.67 -28.00 -19.44
C THR A 401 11.60 -27.72 -18.38
N LEU A 402 11.01 -26.53 -18.37
CA LEU A 402 9.94 -26.16 -17.42
C LEU A 402 8.69 -27.03 -17.60
N ARG A 403 8.27 -27.30 -18.85
CA ARG A 403 7.18 -28.22 -19.17
C ARG A 403 7.46 -29.63 -18.64
N LEU A 404 8.66 -30.16 -18.87
CA LEU A 404 9.08 -31.46 -18.35
C LEU A 404 9.09 -31.49 -16.81
N GLN A 405 9.56 -30.41 -16.18
CA GLN A 405 9.57 -30.28 -14.72
C GLN A 405 8.15 -30.26 -14.15
N GLN A 406 7.24 -29.46 -14.74
CA GLN A 406 5.84 -29.38 -14.34
C GLN A 406 5.14 -30.74 -14.48
N GLN A 407 5.40 -31.47 -15.57
CA GLN A 407 4.85 -32.82 -15.79
C GLN A 407 5.36 -33.82 -14.73
N ARG A 408 6.66 -33.84 -14.44
CA ARG A 408 7.25 -34.71 -13.40
C ARG A 408 6.68 -34.39 -12.01
N GLN A 409 6.54 -33.11 -11.67
CA GLN A 409 5.93 -32.65 -10.42
C GLN A 409 4.48 -33.14 -10.30
N LEU A 410 3.70 -33.05 -11.39
CA LEU A 410 2.33 -33.55 -11.44
C LEU A 410 2.26 -35.07 -11.26
N GLU A 411 3.16 -35.82 -11.87
CA GLU A 411 3.25 -37.28 -11.70
C GLU A 411 3.60 -37.65 -10.26
N ILE A 412 4.57 -36.98 -9.64
CA ILE A 412 4.91 -37.19 -8.22
C ILE A 412 3.70 -36.91 -7.33
N TYR A 413 3.00 -35.80 -7.57
CA TYR A 413 1.80 -35.45 -6.80
C TYR A 413 0.68 -36.48 -6.98
N LYS A 414 0.45 -37.00 -8.19
CA LYS A 414 -0.57 -38.04 -8.44
C LYS A 414 -0.36 -39.28 -7.57
N HIS A 415 0.89 -39.68 -7.32
CA HIS A 415 1.22 -40.80 -6.44
C HIS A 415 0.99 -40.49 -4.95
N GLN A 416 1.26 -39.25 -4.52
CA GLN A 416 1.19 -38.82 -3.12
C GLN A 416 -0.14 -38.16 -2.72
N LYS A 417 -1.04 -37.92 -3.68
CA LYS A 417 -2.27 -37.11 -3.51
C LYS A 417 -3.13 -37.55 -2.33
N LYS A 418 -3.35 -38.86 -2.16
CA LYS A 418 -4.20 -39.38 -1.08
C LYS A 418 -3.66 -39.05 0.31
N GLU A 419 -2.34 -39.19 0.49
CA GLU A 419 -1.67 -38.93 1.77
C GLU A 419 -1.66 -37.43 2.09
N LEU A 420 -1.31 -36.59 1.11
CA LEU A 420 -1.26 -35.13 1.29
C LEU A 420 -2.65 -34.55 1.61
N LEU A 421 -3.70 -35.05 0.95
CA LEU A 421 -5.08 -34.62 1.22
C LEU A 421 -5.56 -35.04 2.62
N GLN A 422 -5.17 -36.21 3.11
CA GLN A 422 -5.49 -36.65 4.47
C GLN A 422 -4.78 -35.79 5.53
N ARG A 423 -3.53 -35.40 5.28
CA ARG A 423 -2.74 -34.55 6.20
C ARG A 423 -3.16 -33.08 6.17
N GLY A 424 -3.73 -32.61 5.05
CA GLY A 424 -4.17 -31.22 4.86
C GLY A 424 -3.04 -30.17 4.86
N THR A 425 -1.79 -30.60 5.01
CA THR A 425 -0.59 -29.75 5.11
C THR A 425 0.58 -30.40 4.38
N THR A 426 1.54 -29.58 3.94
CA THR A 426 2.74 -30.05 3.22
C THR A 426 3.97 -29.26 3.65
N THR A 427 5.12 -29.93 3.67
CA THR A 427 6.45 -29.31 3.83
C THR A 427 7.14 -29.07 2.49
N ILE A 428 6.56 -29.56 1.39
CA ILE A 428 7.07 -29.32 0.03
C ILE A 428 6.86 -27.84 -0.29
N THR A 429 7.96 -27.14 -0.54
CA THR A 429 7.93 -25.74 -0.93
C THR A 429 9.11 -25.38 -1.82
N ASN A 430 8.92 -24.44 -2.75
CA ASN A 430 10.04 -23.81 -3.44
C ASN A 430 10.61 -22.67 -2.56
N LEU A 431 11.91 -22.74 -2.29
CA LEU A 431 12.62 -21.73 -1.48
C LEU A 431 12.97 -20.48 -2.29
N GLU A 432 13.12 -20.61 -3.62
CA GLU A 432 13.42 -19.52 -4.53
C GLU A 432 12.21 -19.27 -5.43
N GLY A 433 11.58 -18.11 -5.27
CA GLY A 433 10.46 -17.68 -6.10
C GLY A 433 10.96 -17.00 -7.36
N TRP A 434 10.36 -17.30 -8.52
CA TRP A 434 10.77 -16.70 -9.79
C TRP A 434 10.24 -15.27 -9.99
N VAL A 435 9.06 -14.96 -9.45
CA VAL A 435 8.50 -13.59 -9.47
C VAL A 435 9.10 -12.78 -8.32
N GLY A 436 9.62 -11.59 -8.63
CA GLY A 436 10.36 -10.74 -7.69
C GLY A 436 11.84 -11.10 -7.54
N HIS A 437 12.31 -12.14 -8.24
CA HIS A 437 13.70 -12.55 -8.26
C HIS A 437 14.59 -11.45 -8.88
N PRO A 438 15.82 -11.20 -8.36
CA PRO A 438 16.71 -10.15 -8.88
C PRO A 438 17.10 -10.29 -10.36
N LEU A 439 17.19 -11.52 -10.87
CA LEU A 439 17.45 -11.81 -12.29
C LEU A 439 16.20 -11.80 -13.19
N ASP A 440 15.02 -11.55 -12.62
CA ASP A 440 13.71 -11.51 -13.33
C ASP A 440 13.54 -12.60 -14.42
N PRO A 441 13.63 -13.90 -14.08
CA PRO A 441 13.66 -14.97 -15.07
C PRO A 441 12.41 -14.99 -15.95
N ILE A 442 11.23 -14.86 -15.34
CA ILE A 442 9.96 -14.93 -16.07
C ILE A 442 9.75 -13.70 -16.94
N GLY A 443 10.05 -12.50 -16.42
CA GLY A 443 10.00 -11.28 -17.23
C GLY A 443 11.00 -11.32 -18.39
N CYS A 444 12.19 -11.87 -18.19
CA CYS A 444 13.20 -12.05 -19.23
C CYS A 444 12.71 -12.99 -20.36
N LEU A 445 12.18 -14.18 -20.04
CA LEU A 445 11.68 -15.10 -21.05
C LEU A 445 10.46 -14.52 -21.78
N PHE A 446 9.52 -13.92 -21.04
CA PHE A 446 8.35 -13.26 -21.60
C PHE A 446 8.72 -12.14 -22.58
N LEU A 447 9.64 -11.25 -22.19
CA LEU A 447 10.12 -10.16 -23.05
C LEU A 447 10.81 -10.69 -24.31
N THR A 448 11.69 -11.69 -24.17
CA THR A 448 12.42 -12.26 -25.31
C THR A 448 11.47 -12.80 -26.37
N LEU A 449 10.40 -13.48 -25.96
CA LEU A 449 9.40 -14.05 -26.87
C LEU A 449 8.48 -12.99 -27.45
N THR A 450 7.98 -12.06 -26.63
CA THR A 450 7.06 -11.02 -27.10
C THR A 450 7.73 -10.01 -28.02
N GLU A 451 9.01 -9.67 -27.81
CA GLU A 451 9.79 -8.81 -28.72
C GLU A 451 9.85 -9.38 -30.14
N ALA A 452 9.96 -10.71 -30.29
CA ALA A 452 9.96 -11.38 -31.59
C ALA A 452 8.57 -11.37 -32.27
N CYS A 453 7.51 -11.18 -31.49
CA CYS A 453 6.12 -11.17 -31.93
C CYS A 453 5.57 -9.77 -32.21
N ARG A 454 6.31 -8.70 -31.95
CA ARG A 454 5.84 -7.33 -32.21
C ARG A 454 5.87 -7.04 -33.71
N LEU A 455 4.79 -6.45 -34.23
CA LEU A 455 4.82 -5.82 -35.55
C LEU A 455 5.73 -4.57 -35.45
N ASN A 456 6.86 -4.57 -36.16
CA ASN A 456 7.72 -3.39 -36.21
C ASN A 456 6.95 -2.21 -36.82
N ASP A 457 6.85 -1.12 -36.08
CA ASP A 457 6.68 0.21 -36.67
C ASP A 457 8.04 0.64 -37.22
N ASP A 458 8.53 -0.05 -38.25
CA ASP A 458 9.79 0.28 -38.95
C ASP A 458 9.68 1.57 -39.79
N GLY A 459 8.68 2.42 -39.51
CA GLY A 459 8.54 3.75 -40.07
C GLY A 459 8.17 4.74 -38.97
N TYR A 460 9.05 5.72 -38.73
CA TYR A 460 8.83 6.91 -37.90
C TYR A 460 9.04 6.76 -36.39
N LEU A 461 10.32 6.81 -36.00
CA LEU A 461 10.74 7.47 -34.76
C LEU A 461 10.36 8.97 -34.84
N GLU A 462 9.08 9.27 -34.62
CA GLU A 462 8.63 10.64 -34.33
C GLU A 462 9.09 11.04 -32.94
N VAL A 463 10.00 12.00 -32.92
CA VAL A 463 10.17 12.93 -31.81
C VAL A 463 8.89 13.76 -31.74
N SER A 464 7.93 13.40 -30.89
CA SER A 464 7.07 14.39 -30.23
C SER A 464 6.25 13.77 -29.10
N ASP A 465 6.28 14.49 -27.99
CA ASP A 465 5.32 14.56 -26.89
C ASP A 465 4.72 13.31 -26.22
N MET A 466 4.91 13.33 -24.90
CA MET A 466 4.20 12.58 -23.88
C MET A 466 2.68 12.81 -23.97
N ASN A 467 1.97 12.02 -24.77
CA ASN A 467 0.65 11.46 -24.43
C ASN A 467 0.10 10.64 -25.62
N GLU A 468 -0.34 9.42 -25.34
CA GLU A 468 -0.98 8.45 -26.25
C GLU A 468 -0.05 7.53 -27.07
N SER A 469 0.70 6.67 -26.38
CA SER A 469 1.24 5.45 -26.98
C SER A 469 0.09 4.49 -27.32
N ARG A 470 -0.16 4.24 -28.62
CA ARG A 470 -1.04 3.13 -29.04
C ARG A 470 -0.53 1.81 -28.44
N PRO A 471 -1.41 0.91 -27.97
CA PRO A 471 -0.98 -0.37 -27.40
C PRO A 471 -0.22 -1.19 -28.47
N PRO A 472 0.84 -1.92 -28.08
CA PRO A 472 1.60 -2.76 -29.00
C PRO A 472 0.70 -3.85 -29.61
N VAL A 473 0.81 -4.06 -30.92
CA VAL A 473 0.11 -5.14 -31.63
C VAL A 473 1.07 -6.31 -31.80
N TYR A 474 0.64 -7.48 -31.31
CA TYR A 474 1.40 -8.73 -31.36
C TYR A 474 0.85 -9.66 -32.45
N GLN A 475 1.73 -10.44 -33.07
CA GLN A 475 1.38 -11.47 -34.05
C GLN A 475 1.97 -12.84 -33.66
N HIS A 476 1.28 -13.91 -34.05
CA HIS A 476 1.76 -15.27 -33.86
C HIS A 476 2.94 -15.55 -34.79
N VAL A 477 4.11 -15.83 -34.20
CA VAL A 477 5.32 -16.22 -34.93
C VAL A 477 5.62 -17.68 -34.61
N PRO A 478 5.68 -18.60 -35.60
CA PRO A 478 5.88 -20.02 -35.35
C PRO A 478 7.30 -20.31 -34.82
N VAL A 479 7.41 -21.24 -33.88
CA VAL A 479 8.69 -21.62 -33.25
C VAL A 479 9.61 -22.38 -34.21
N ALA A 480 9.05 -23.20 -35.11
CA ALA A 480 9.80 -23.97 -36.10
C ALA A 480 9.22 -23.74 -37.51
N ALA A 481 9.94 -22.97 -38.32
CA ALA A 481 9.61 -22.77 -39.73
C ALA A 481 9.91 -24.06 -40.53
N GLY A 482 8.96 -25.01 -40.57
CA GLY A 482 9.08 -26.20 -41.43
C GLY A 482 8.44 -27.49 -40.92
N CYS A 483 7.86 -27.53 -39.72
CA CYS A 483 7.15 -28.71 -39.22
C CYS A 483 5.63 -28.50 -39.33
N PRO A 484 4.91 -29.15 -40.27
CA PRO A 484 3.49 -28.91 -40.53
C PRO A 484 2.53 -29.28 -39.39
N ASN A 485 3.04 -29.78 -38.25
CA ASN A 485 2.26 -30.22 -37.09
C ASN A 485 2.54 -29.41 -35.80
N SER A 486 3.37 -28.36 -35.84
CA SER A 486 3.64 -27.52 -34.66
C SER A 486 2.72 -26.31 -34.66
N SER A 487 1.60 -26.39 -33.95
CA SER A 487 0.69 -25.26 -33.69
C SER A 487 1.23 -24.27 -32.64
N GLU A 488 2.50 -24.39 -32.23
CA GLU A 488 3.09 -23.55 -31.17
C GLU A 488 3.73 -22.29 -31.75
N SER A 489 3.35 -21.14 -31.19
CA SER A 489 3.88 -19.82 -31.51
C SER A 489 4.70 -19.26 -30.34
N TYR A 490 5.62 -18.34 -30.61
CA TYR A 490 6.36 -17.65 -29.55
C TYR A 490 5.42 -16.86 -28.63
N LEU A 491 4.27 -16.40 -29.14
CA LEU A 491 3.29 -15.67 -28.35
C LEU A 491 2.55 -16.59 -27.35
N SER A 492 2.15 -17.79 -27.78
CA SER A 492 1.57 -18.78 -26.86
C SER A 492 2.59 -19.27 -25.83
N LEU A 493 3.86 -19.48 -26.22
CA LEU A 493 4.94 -19.78 -25.27
C LEU A 493 5.18 -18.64 -24.26
N ALA A 494 5.07 -17.38 -24.67
CA ALA A 494 5.23 -16.24 -23.79
C ALA A 494 4.14 -16.23 -22.71
N MET A 495 2.88 -16.42 -23.13
CA MET A 495 1.77 -16.54 -22.19
C MET A 495 1.96 -17.73 -21.25
N GLU A 496 2.32 -18.89 -21.80
CA GLU A 496 2.53 -20.12 -21.03
C GLU A 496 3.58 -19.94 -19.93
N VAL A 497 4.77 -19.42 -20.25
CA VAL A 497 5.85 -19.27 -19.27
C VAL A 497 5.51 -18.24 -18.20
N ALA A 498 4.80 -17.17 -18.56
CA ALA A 498 4.32 -16.19 -17.59
C ALA A 498 3.31 -16.80 -16.60
N LEU A 499 2.37 -17.61 -17.10
CA LEU A 499 1.39 -18.31 -16.28
C LEU A 499 2.04 -19.37 -15.37
N MET A 500 2.99 -20.15 -15.90
CA MET A 500 3.78 -21.10 -15.09
C MET A 500 4.53 -20.38 -13.98
N GLY A 501 5.13 -19.24 -14.31
CA GLY A 501 5.97 -18.48 -13.39
C GLY A 501 5.22 -17.83 -12.24
N MET A 502 4.11 -17.14 -12.55
CA MET A 502 3.27 -16.52 -11.53
C MET A 502 2.53 -17.57 -10.69
N GLY A 503 2.15 -18.69 -11.30
CA GLY A 503 1.47 -19.80 -10.63
C GLY A 503 2.36 -20.70 -9.78
N GLN A 504 3.68 -20.50 -9.80
CA GLN A 504 4.62 -21.25 -8.97
C GLN A 504 4.30 -21.07 -7.48
N GLN A 505 4.16 -22.18 -6.74
CA GLN A 505 4.13 -22.11 -5.28
C GLN A 505 5.50 -21.62 -4.79
N ARG A 506 5.51 -20.55 -3.98
CA ARG A 506 6.73 -19.95 -3.42
C ARG A 506 6.49 -19.41 -2.03
N VAL A 507 7.49 -19.45 -1.15
CA VAL A 507 7.40 -18.82 0.18
C VAL A 507 7.49 -17.30 0.05
N MET A 508 6.77 -16.57 0.90
CA MET A 508 6.92 -15.12 1.02
C MET A 508 8.37 -14.76 1.43
N PRO A 509 9.10 -13.93 0.68
CA PRO A 509 10.47 -13.58 1.04
C PRO A 509 10.55 -12.75 2.33
N GLU A 510 11.74 -12.75 2.93
CA GLU A 510 12.01 -11.99 4.15
C GLU A 510 12.29 -10.52 3.85
N GLY A 511 11.78 -9.63 4.70
CA GLY A 511 12.01 -8.18 4.60
C GLY A 511 10.97 -7.46 3.73
N LEU A 512 10.63 -6.24 4.15
CA LEU A 512 9.61 -5.41 3.51
C LEU A 512 9.86 -5.22 2.00
N TYR A 513 11.08 -4.85 1.62
CA TYR A 513 11.41 -4.57 0.23
C TYR A 513 11.25 -5.77 -0.70
N ALA A 514 11.69 -6.96 -0.27
CA ALA A 514 11.57 -8.18 -1.07
C ALA A 514 10.08 -8.55 -1.26
N GLN A 515 9.26 -8.39 -0.22
CA GLN A 515 7.81 -8.60 -0.31
C GLN A 515 7.15 -7.60 -1.27
N ASP A 516 7.47 -6.31 -1.17
CA ASP A 516 6.97 -5.27 -2.08
C ASP A 516 7.47 -5.48 -3.52
N LYS A 517 8.70 -5.97 -3.71
CA LYS A 517 9.25 -6.33 -5.03
C LYS A 517 8.48 -7.49 -5.67
N VAL A 518 8.11 -8.52 -4.90
CA VAL A 518 7.26 -9.61 -5.41
C VAL A 518 5.91 -9.08 -5.88
N CYS A 519 5.22 -8.28 -5.06
CA CYS A 519 3.91 -7.71 -5.43
C CYS A 519 4.01 -6.82 -6.67
N ARG A 520 5.00 -5.92 -6.73
CA ARG A 520 5.19 -5.03 -7.91
C ARG A 520 5.55 -5.80 -9.18
N ASN A 521 6.44 -6.78 -9.11
CA ASN A 521 6.82 -7.56 -10.29
C ASN A 521 5.64 -8.43 -10.78
N GLU A 522 4.82 -8.94 -9.86
CA GLU A 522 3.57 -9.63 -10.21
C GLU A 522 2.62 -8.68 -10.96
N GLU A 523 2.35 -7.49 -10.42
CA GLU A 523 1.52 -6.48 -11.08
C GLU A 523 2.07 -6.06 -12.46
N GLN A 524 3.39 -5.90 -12.60
CA GLN A 524 4.04 -5.58 -13.88
C GLN A 524 3.85 -6.68 -14.92
N LEU A 525 4.07 -7.95 -14.56
CA LEU A 525 3.83 -9.07 -15.46
C LEU A 525 2.35 -9.19 -15.87
N LEU A 526 1.43 -8.96 -14.93
CA LEU A 526 -0.01 -8.94 -15.21
C LEU A 526 -0.39 -7.81 -16.16
N SER A 527 0.19 -6.61 -15.99
CA SER A 527 -0.07 -5.48 -16.91
C SER A 527 0.34 -5.82 -18.35
N ARG A 528 1.50 -6.48 -18.53
CA ARG A 528 1.97 -6.94 -19.85
C ARG A 528 1.09 -8.04 -20.44
N LEU A 529 0.59 -8.95 -19.61
CA LEU A 529 -0.34 -9.98 -20.07
C LEU A 529 -1.72 -9.42 -20.45
N GLN A 530 -2.14 -8.31 -19.86
CA GLN A 530 -3.36 -7.60 -20.25
C GLN A 530 -3.22 -6.87 -21.60
N GLU A 531 -2.01 -6.59 -22.06
CA GLU A 531 -1.76 -6.04 -23.41
C GLU A 531 -1.98 -7.09 -24.51
N LEU A 532 -1.94 -8.38 -24.19
CA LEU A 532 -2.17 -9.45 -25.15
C LEU A 532 -3.67 -9.58 -25.46
N GLN A 533 -4.01 -9.50 -26.75
CA GLN A 533 -5.38 -9.78 -27.21
C GLN A 533 -5.58 -11.30 -27.26
N LEU A 534 -6.52 -11.82 -26.45
CA LEU A 534 -6.78 -13.25 -26.34
C LEU A 534 -7.54 -13.76 -27.57
N ASP A 535 -6.83 -14.46 -28.45
CA ASP A 535 -7.39 -15.24 -29.55
C ASP A 535 -7.59 -16.73 -29.14
N ASP A 536 -8.10 -17.56 -30.05
CA ASP A 536 -8.40 -18.96 -29.74
C ASP A 536 -7.16 -19.78 -29.31
N GLU A 537 -5.97 -19.50 -29.84
CA GLU A 537 -4.72 -20.21 -29.48
C GLU A 537 -4.25 -19.81 -28.07
N LEU A 538 -4.31 -18.51 -27.74
CA LEU A 538 -3.98 -18.01 -26.41
C LEU A 538 -5.00 -18.45 -25.37
N VAL A 539 -6.30 -18.48 -25.70
CA VAL A 539 -7.35 -18.99 -24.80
C VAL A 539 -7.13 -20.48 -24.49
N GLN A 540 -6.79 -21.31 -25.49
CA GLN A 540 -6.46 -22.72 -25.27
C GLN A 540 -5.23 -22.88 -24.37
N THR A 541 -4.20 -22.05 -24.58
CA THR A 541 -2.99 -22.04 -23.76
C THR A 541 -3.30 -21.65 -22.31
N LEU A 542 -4.11 -20.61 -22.11
CA LEU A 542 -4.58 -20.14 -20.82
C LEU A 542 -5.37 -21.23 -20.08
N GLN A 543 -6.35 -21.84 -20.74
CA GLN A 543 -7.16 -22.93 -20.17
C GLN A 543 -6.29 -24.12 -19.76
N LYS A 544 -5.41 -24.58 -20.65
CA LYS A 544 -4.47 -25.68 -20.40
C LYS A 544 -3.61 -25.40 -19.16
N GLN A 545 -3.01 -24.21 -19.07
CA GLN A 545 -2.17 -23.85 -17.92
C GLN A 545 -2.97 -23.70 -16.64
N CYS A 546 -4.20 -23.15 -16.67
CA CYS A 546 -5.04 -23.04 -15.49
C CYS A 546 -5.43 -24.42 -14.92
N ILE A 547 -5.69 -25.42 -15.78
CA ILE A 547 -5.95 -26.80 -15.36
C ILE A 547 -4.70 -27.39 -14.69
N LEU A 548 -3.53 -27.24 -15.32
CA LEU A 548 -2.26 -27.73 -14.77
C LEU A 548 -1.94 -27.08 -13.42
N LEU A 549 -2.20 -25.79 -13.25
CA LEU A 549 -2.02 -25.09 -11.97
C LEU A 549 -2.98 -25.60 -10.89
N LEU A 550 -4.23 -25.92 -11.23
CA LEU A 550 -5.18 -26.49 -10.27
C LEU A 550 -4.82 -27.91 -9.84
N GLU A 551 -4.24 -28.69 -10.76
CA GLU A 551 -3.83 -30.08 -10.54
C GLU A 551 -2.41 -30.23 -9.98
N GLY A 552 -1.58 -29.20 -10.05
CA GLY A 552 -0.15 -29.22 -9.70
C GLY A 552 0.19 -29.45 -8.23
N GLY A 553 -0.81 -29.63 -7.36
CA GLY A 553 -0.61 -29.98 -5.94
C GLY A 553 0.29 -28.98 -5.20
N PRO A 554 1.26 -29.43 -4.37
CA PRO A 554 2.07 -28.54 -3.55
C PRO A 554 3.05 -27.67 -4.35
N PHE A 555 3.24 -27.94 -5.65
CA PHE A 555 4.16 -27.20 -6.51
C PHE A 555 3.52 -25.96 -7.15
N SER A 556 2.19 -25.86 -7.13
CA SER A 556 1.42 -24.75 -7.69
C SER A 556 0.76 -23.93 -6.57
N GLY A 557 0.82 -22.60 -6.67
CA GLY A 557 0.13 -21.69 -5.75
C GLY A 557 -1.39 -21.89 -5.73
N LEU A 558 -1.94 -22.54 -6.76
CA LEU A 558 -3.37 -22.88 -6.91
C LEU A 558 -3.67 -24.37 -6.66
N GLY A 559 -2.69 -25.19 -6.26
CA GLY A 559 -2.93 -26.63 -6.02
C GLY A 559 -3.79 -26.92 -4.80
N GLU A 560 -4.27 -28.14 -4.60
CA GLU A 560 -5.22 -28.46 -3.50
C GLU A 560 -4.62 -28.26 -2.09
N VAL A 561 -3.36 -28.65 -1.89
CA VAL A 561 -2.61 -28.51 -0.63
C VAL A 561 -1.34 -27.72 -0.92
N ILE A 562 -1.11 -26.62 -0.21
CA ILE A 562 0.08 -25.77 -0.38
C ILE A 562 0.77 -25.51 0.95
N HIS A 563 2.05 -25.13 0.89
CA HIS A 563 2.80 -24.74 2.08
C HIS A 563 2.12 -23.56 2.79
N ARG A 564 2.13 -23.55 4.13
CA ARG A 564 1.41 -22.56 4.94
C ARG A 564 1.84 -21.12 4.66
N GLU A 565 3.12 -20.92 4.40
CA GLU A 565 3.72 -19.60 4.15
C GLU A 565 3.83 -19.26 2.66
N SER A 566 3.05 -19.93 1.81
CA SER A 566 3.04 -19.63 0.37
C SER A 566 2.49 -18.23 0.11
N VAL A 567 3.09 -17.52 -0.84
CA VAL A 567 2.55 -16.25 -1.35
C VAL A 567 1.12 -16.49 -1.86
N PRO A 568 0.11 -15.73 -1.39
CA PRO A 568 -1.26 -15.86 -1.87
C PRO A 568 -1.42 -15.37 -3.32
N MET A 569 -2.23 -16.08 -4.11
CA MET A 569 -2.38 -15.84 -5.55
C MET A 569 -3.58 -14.94 -5.89
N HIS A 570 -3.98 -14.01 -5.02
CA HIS A 570 -5.23 -13.25 -5.17
C HIS A 570 -5.22 -12.37 -6.42
N THR A 571 -4.16 -11.58 -6.62
CA THR A 571 -4.00 -10.66 -7.77
C THR A 571 -3.94 -11.45 -9.08
N PHE A 572 -3.12 -12.51 -9.11
CA PHE A 572 -3.00 -13.39 -10.27
C PHE A 572 -4.33 -14.09 -10.60
N ALA A 573 -5.02 -14.63 -9.59
CA ALA A 573 -6.31 -15.30 -9.79
C ALA A 573 -7.41 -14.35 -10.25
N LYS A 574 -7.38 -13.07 -9.85
CA LYS A 574 -8.31 -12.05 -10.35
C LYS A 574 -8.12 -11.82 -11.85
N TYR A 575 -6.88 -11.72 -12.32
CA TYR A 575 -6.59 -11.66 -13.76
C TYR A 575 -7.09 -12.92 -14.48
N LEU A 576 -6.75 -14.11 -13.98
CA LEU A 576 -7.18 -15.38 -14.59
C LEU A 576 -8.70 -15.52 -14.62
N PHE A 577 -9.38 -15.10 -13.55
CA PHE A 577 -10.85 -15.08 -13.49
C PHE A 577 -11.42 -14.19 -14.58
N SER A 578 -10.98 -12.94 -14.68
CA SER A 578 -11.46 -12.00 -15.70
C SER A 578 -11.15 -12.45 -17.13
N ALA A 579 -9.97 -13.03 -17.36
CA ALA A 579 -9.55 -13.52 -18.67
C ALA A 579 -10.32 -14.78 -19.10
N LEU A 580 -10.61 -15.70 -18.18
CA LEU A 580 -11.30 -16.96 -18.48
C LEU A 580 -12.83 -16.84 -18.49
N LEU A 581 -13.41 -15.90 -17.74
CA LEU A 581 -14.86 -15.80 -17.55
C LEU A 581 -15.68 -15.83 -18.85
N PRO A 582 -15.28 -15.15 -19.96
CA PRO A 582 -16.01 -15.22 -21.22
C PRO A 582 -15.94 -16.57 -21.95
N HIS A 583 -14.95 -17.40 -21.64
CA HIS A 583 -14.63 -18.62 -22.40
C HIS A 583 -14.94 -19.91 -21.63
N ASP A 584 -14.61 -19.98 -20.35
CA ASP A 584 -14.89 -21.12 -19.46
C ASP A 584 -15.23 -20.61 -18.04
N PRO A 585 -16.52 -20.36 -17.76
CA PRO A 585 -16.93 -19.82 -16.48
C PRO A 585 -16.70 -20.82 -15.35
N ASP A 586 -16.88 -22.13 -15.56
CA ASP A 586 -16.74 -23.12 -14.49
C ASP A 586 -15.29 -23.27 -14.03
N LEU A 587 -14.34 -23.29 -14.98
CA LEU A 587 -12.92 -23.25 -14.65
C LEU A 587 -12.54 -21.95 -13.94
N SER A 588 -13.07 -20.81 -14.38
CA SER A 588 -12.79 -19.50 -13.76
C SER A 588 -13.20 -19.45 -12.28
N TYR A 589 -14.42 -19.89 -11.94
CA TYR A 589 -14.90 -19.92 -10.56
C TYR A 589 -14.14 -20.92 -9.71
N LYS A 590 -13.85 -22.12 -10.23
CA LYS A 590 -13.05 -23.13 -9.53
C LYS A 590 -11.67 -22.59 -9.16
N LEU A 591 -11.04 -21.85 -10.06
CA LEU A 591 -9.74 -21.22 -9.85
C LEU A 591 -9.81 -20.09 -8.82
N ALA A 592 -10.75 -19.16 -8.97
CA ALA A 592 -10.89 -18.03 -8.08
C ALA A 592 -11.24 -18.46 -6.64
N LEU A 593 -12.18 -19.42 -6.48
CA LEU A 593 -12.51 -20.01 -5.17
C LEU A 593 -11.30 -20.64 -4.50
N ARG A 594 -10.46 -21.36 -5.27
CA ARG A 594 -9.23 -21.98 -4.77
C ARG A 594 -8.21 -20.94 -4.31
N ALA A 595 -8.11 -19.82 -5.03
CA ALA A 595 -7.16 -18.76 -4.74
C ALA A 595 -7.57 -17.87 -3.56
N MET A 596 -8.85 -17.87 -3.15
CA MET A 596 -9.31 -17.06 -1.99
C MET A 596 -8.71 -17.50 -0.66
N ARG A 597 -8.15 -18.72 -0.56
CA ARG A 597 -7.51 -19.19 0.67
C ARG A 597 -6.32 -18.33 1.09
N LEU A 598 -6.14 -18.17 2.40
CA LEU A 598 -5.00 -17.47 2.98
C LEU A 598 -4.37 -18.34 4.08
N PRO A 599 -3.63 -19.41 3.71
CA PRO A 599 -3.23 -20.48 4.63
C PRO A 599 -2.44 -20.02 5.85
N VAL A 600 -1.75 -18.88 5.77
CA VAL A 600 -0.98 -18.31 6.89
C VAL A 600 -1.90 -17.98 8.08
N LEU A 601 -3.13 -17.52 7.82
CA LEU A 601 -4.13 -17.14 8.82
C LEU A 601 -5.08 -18.29 9.20
N GLU A 602 -5.07 -19.40 8.45
CA GLU A 602 -5.88 -20.56 8.78
C GLU A 602 -5.32 -21.20 10.07
N ASN A 603 -6.07 -21.06 11.17
CA ASN A 603 -5.75 -21.74 12.42
C ASN A 603 -5.84 -23.24 12.20
N SER A 604 -4.84 -24.00 12.66
CA SER A 604 -4.86 -25.47 12.69
C SER A 604 -5.87 -25.96 13.75
N THR A 605 -7.15 -25.67 13.56
CA THR A 605 -8.25 -26.24 14.34
C THR A 605 -8.77 -27.46 13.60
N SER A 606 -7.99 -28.54 13.62
CA SER A 606 -8.46 -29.88 13.25
C SER A 606 -7.69 -30.97 13.99
N ALA A 607 -7.82 -30.95 15.32
CA ALA A 607 -7.76 -32.15 16.15
C ALA A 607 -8.80 -31.92 17.25
N GLY A 608 -9.80 -32.80 17.31
CA GLY A 608 -11.03 -32.58 18.08
C GLY A 608 -10.77 -32.42 19.58
N ASP A 609 -11.40 -31.40 20.16
CA ASP A 609 -11.95 -31.44 21.51
C ASP A 609 -13.04 -30.38 21.62
N THR A 610 -14.28 -30.80 21.41
CA THR A 610 -15.50 -30.02 21.68
C THR A 610 -15.81 -30.06 23.17
N SER A 611 -15.05 -29.31 23.97
CA SER A 611 -15.49 -28.89 25.28
C SER A 611 -14.64 -27.72 25.76
N HIS A 612 -15.30 -26.57 25.94
CA HIS A 612 -14.88 -25.31 26.59
C HIS A 612 -14.98 -24.08 25.67
N PRO A 613 -15.95 -23.18 25.89
CA PRO A 613 -16.03 -21.90 25.21
C PRO A 613 -15.00 -20.94 25.84
N HIS A 614 -13.88 -20.70 25.17
CA HIS A 614 -12.87 -19.76 25.64
C HIS A 614 -13.14 -18.33 25.15
N HIS A 615 -13.32 -17.43 26.13
CA HIS A 615 -12.95 -16.02 26.00
C HIS A 615 -11.47 -15.91 25.62
N MET A 616 -11.15 -15.40 24.43
CA MET A 616 -9.80 -14.96 24.07
C MET A 616 -9.86 -13.47 23.73
N VAL A 617 -9.34 -12.66 24.67
CA VAL A 617 -9.02 -11.25 24.46
C VAL A 617 -7.90 -11.17 23.42
N SER A 618 -8.11 -10.31 22.43
CA SER A 618 -7.16 -9.96 21.38
C SER A 618 -5.86 -9.40 21.96
N VAL A 619 -4.86 -10.26 22.10
CA VAL A 619 -3.44 -9.91 22.06
C VAL A 619 -2.80 -10.99 21.20
N VAL A 620 -2.54 -10.68 19.93
CA VAL A 620 -1.86 -11.58 18.98
C VAL A 620 -0.46 -11.87 19.52
N PRO A 621 -0.15 -13.08 20.00
CA PRO A 621 1.19 -13.42 20.43
C PRO A 621 1.97 -13.90 19.20
N SER A 622 2.91 -13.09 18.72
CA SER A 622 4.24 -13.44 18.16
C SER A 622 4.44 -14.71 17.28
N ARG A 623 3.40 -15.37 16.75
CA ARG A 623 3.48 -16.66 16.04
C ARG A 623 3.34 -16.59 14.52
N TYR A 624 3.04 -15.42 13.95
CA TYR A 624 2.90 -15.27 12.51
C TYR A 624 4.18 -14.68 11.90
N PRO A 625 4.64 -15.20 10.74
CA PRO A 625 5.75 -14.60 10.01
C PRO A 625 5.43 -13.12 9.73
N ARG A 626 6.43 -12.24 9.84
CA ARG A 626 6.25 -10.79 9.64
C ARG A 626 6.01 -10.50 8.16
N TRP A 627 4.76 -10.60 7.73
CA TRP A 627 4.29 -10.23 6.39
C TRP A 627 3.85 -8.77 6.41
N PHE A 628 4.74 -7.87 5.99
CA PHE A 628 4.48 -6.44 5.98
C PHE A 628 3.43 -6.06 4.93
N THR A 629 3.31 -6.85 3.87
CA THR A 629 2.33 -6.68 2.79
C THR A 629 0.97 -7.32 3.06
N LEU A 630 0.74 -7.88 4.27
CA LEU A 630 -0.50 -8.60 4.60
C LEU A 630 -1.77 -7.76 4.33
N GLY A 631 -1.76 -6.48 4.71
CA GLY A 631 -2.92 -5.60 4.45
C GLY A 631 -3.21 -5.39 2.97
N HIS A 632 -2.17 -5.34 2.12
CA HIS A 632 -2.34 -5.30 0.66
C HIS A 632 -2.91 -6.62 0.15
N LEU A 633 -2.39 -7.77 0.60
CA LEU A 633 -2.87 -9.10 0.22
C LEU A 633 -4.34 -9.32 0.60
N GLU A 634 -4.74 -8.94 1.83
CA GLU A 634 -6.14 -9.01 2.26
C GLU A 634 -7.04 -8.09 1.41
N SER A 635 -6.56 -6.92 1.00
CA SER A 635 -7.29 -6.06 0.05
C SER A 635 -7.48 -6.73 -1.30
N GLN A 636 -6.45 -7.40 -1.84
CA GLN A 636 -6.54 -8.14 -3.10
C GLN A 636 -7.48 -9.35 -2.99
N GLN A 637 -7.49 -10.03 -1.83
CA GLN A 637 -8.45 -11.10 -1.52
C GLN A 637 -9.89 -10.59 -1.57
N CYS A 638 -10.15 -9.42 -0.98
CA CYS A 638 -11.44 -8.75 -1.01
C CYS A 638 -11.84 -8.34 -2.44
N GLU A 639 -10.91 -7.82 -3.24
CA GLU A 639 -11.19 -7.46 -4.63
C GLU A 639 -11.54 -8.66 -5.51
N LEU A 640 -10.84 -9.79 -5.33
CA LEU A 640 -11.15 -11.05 -6.00
C LEU A 640 -12.58 -11.50 -5.68
N ALA A 641 -12.95 -11.54 -4.39
CA ALA A 641 -14.28 -11.90 -3.94
C ALA A 641 -15.37 -10.96 -4.51
N SER A 642 -15.14 -9.65 -4.52
CA SER A 642 -16.06 -8.67 -5.11
C SER A 642 -16.25 -8.89 -6.62
N THR A 643 -15.16 -9.23 -7.33
CA THR A 643 -15.20 -9.50 -8.78
C THR A 643 -16.05 -10.74 -9.06
N MET A 644 -15.90 -11.79 -8.25
CA MET A 644 -16.71 -13.00 -8.34
C MET A 644 -18.19 -12.76 -8.03
N LEU A 645 -18.51 -11.98 -6.98
CA LEU A 645 -19.89 -11.62 -6.63
C LEU A 645 -20.58 -10.85 -7.75
N THR A 646 -19.85 -9.93 -8.40
CA THR A 646 -20.35 -9.14 -9.53
C THR A 646 -20.67 -10.03 -10.73
N ALA A 647 -19.76 -10.97 -11.05
CA ALA A 647 -19.92 -11.88 -12.18
C ALA A 647 -20.98 -12.98 -11.94
N ALA A 648 -21.27 -13.32 -10.67
CA ALA A 648 -22.24 -14.36 -10.30
C ALA A 648 -23.67 -13.83 -10.16
N LYS A 649 -23.92 -12.56 -10.54
CA LYS A 649 -25.24 -11.95 -10.49
C LYS A 649 -26.27 -12.81 -11.24
N GLY A 650 -27.36 -13.18 -10.57
CA GLY A 650 -28.38 -14.08 -11.12
C GLY A 650 -28.11 -15.59 -11.00
N ASP A 651 -26.92 -16.03 -10.55
CA ASP A 651 -26.60 -17.46 -10.35
C ASP A 651 -26.58 -17.82 -8.86
N THR A 652 -27.70 -18.40 -8.40
CA THR A 652 -27.88 -18.75 -6.98
C THR A 652 -26.91 -19.79 -6.44
N LEU A 653 -26.46 -20.74 -7.26
CA LEU A 653 -25.55 -21.80 -6.81
C LEU A 653 -24.15 -21.23 -6.63
N ARG A 654 -23.67 -20.47 -7.61
CA ARG A 654 -22.36 -19.82 -7.53
C ARG A 654 -22.29 -18.82 -6.38
N LEU A 655 -23.34 -18.01 -6.18
CA LEU A 655 -23.40 -17.06 -5.07
C LEU A 655 -23.31 -17.73 -3.70
N ARG A 656 -23.95 -18.91 -3.52
CA ARG A 656 -23.83 -19.68 -2.26
C ARG A 656 -22.42 -20.18 -2.03
N THR A 657 -21.78 -20.76 -3.05
CA THR A 657 -20.39 -21.24 -2.93
C THR A 657 -19.41 -20.10 -2.65
N ILE A 658 -19.62 -18.94 -3.26
CA ILE A 658 -18.79 -17.74 -3.00
C ILE A 658 -18.99 -17.27 -1.55
N LEU A 659 -20.24 -17.21 -1.07
CA LEU A 659 -20.55 -16.83 0.30
C LEU A 659 -19.86 -17.75 1.32
N GLU A 660 -19.97 -19.07 1.14
CA GLU A 660 -19.30 -20.06 1.99
C GLU A 660 -17.78 -19.86 2.02
N ALA A 661 -17.20 -19.59 0.85
CA ALA A 661 -15.76 -19.41 0.73
C ALA A 661 -15.28 -18.06 1.32
N ILE A 662 -16.06 -16.98 1.19
CA ILE A 662 -15.81 -15.70 1.89
C ILE A 662 -15.86 -15.91 3.41
N GLN A 663 -16.90 -16.57 3.91
CA GLN A 663 -17.09 -16.86 5.33
C GLN A 663 -15.94 -17.67 5.92
N LYS A 664 -15.36 -18.57 5.13
CA LYS A 664 -14.26 -19.44 5.54
C LYS A 664 -12.89 -18.76 5.50
N HIS A 665 -12.57 -18.01 4.45
CA HIS A 665 -11.20 -17.58 4.16
C HIS A 665 -10.91 -16.09 4.43
N ILE A 666 -11.93 -15.25 4.53
CA ILE A 666 -11.75 -13.82 4.86
C ILE A 666 -11.97 -13.63 6.36
N HIS A 667 -10.93 -13.17 7.06
CA HIS A 667 -10.95 -13.04 8.53
C HIS A 667 -11.10 -11.60 9.03
N SER A 668 -10.96 -10.61 8.14
CA SER A 668 -11.09 -9.20 8.49
C SER A 668 -12.54 -8.73 8.44
N SER A 669 -13.09 -8.34 9.59
CA SER A 669 -14.48 -7.86 9.69
C SER A 669 -14.74 -6.59 8.86
N SER A 670 -13.72 -5.74 8.65
CA SER A 670 -13.86 -4.55 7.81
C SER A 670 -13.96 -4.89 6.33
N LEU A 671 -13.25 -5.92 5.86
CA LEU A 671 -13.30 -6.37 4.47
C LEU A 671 -14.58 -7.13 4.17
N ILE A 672 -15.06 -7.99 5.10
CA ILE A 672 -16.37 -8.63 4.97
C ILE A 672 -17.48 -7.56 4.91
N PHE A 673 -17.38 -6.51 5.73
CA PHE A 673 -18.33 -5.42 5.68
C PHE A 673 -18.29 -4.66 4.35
N LYS A 674 -17.09 -4.39 3.81
CA LYS A 674 -16.93 -3.79 2.48
C LYS A 674 -17.58 -4.68 1.40
N LEU A 675 -17.34 -5.98 1.42
CA LEU A 675 -17.98 -6.94 0.50
C LEU A 675 -19.51 -6.95 0.62
N ALA A 676 -20.04 -6.86 1.84
CA ALA A 676 -21.48 -6.76 2.07
C ALA A 676 -22.05 -5.48 1.43
N GLN A 677 -21.34 -4.35 1.55
CA GLN A 677 -21.72 -3.08 0.92
C GLN A 677 -21.64 -3.14 -0.61
N ASP A 678 -20.58 -3.73 -1.15
CA ASP A 678 -20.40 -3.91 -2.60
C ASP A 678 -21.50 -4.82 -3.18
N ALA A 679 -21.77 -5.96 -2.54
CA ALA A 679 -22.87 -6.86 -2.92
C ALA A 679 -24.23 -6.16 -2.90
N PHE A 680 -24.52 -5.39 -1.84
CA PHE A 680 -25.75 -4.62 -1.74
C PHE A 680 -25.88 -3.58 -2.87
N LYS A 681 -24.81 -2.86 -3.18
CA LYS A 681 -24.78 -1.88 -4.27
C LYS A 681 -25.02 -2.53 -5.64
N ILE A 682 -24.45 -3.70 -5.89
CA ILE A 682 -24.65 -4.45 -7.14
C ILE A 682 -26.10 -4.98 -7.24
N ALA A 683 -26.70 -5.32 -6.10
CA ALA A 683 -28.06 -5.83 -6.01
C ALA A 683 -29.15 -4.75 -6.12
N THR A 684 -28.81 -3.48 -5.89
CA THR A 684 -29.72 -2.32 -5.92
C THR A 684 -29.30 -1.25 -6.96
N PRO A 685 -29.20 -1.62 -8.26
CA PRO A 685 -28.91 -0.64 -9.31
C PRO A 685 -30.07 0.36 -9.49
N THR A 686 -29.76 1.58 -9.91
CA THR A 686 -30.76 2.66 -10.08
C THR A 686 -31.76 2.40 -11.21
N ASP A 687 -31.37 1.59 -12.19
CA ASP A 687 -32.07 1.48 -13.48
C ASP A 687 -32.67 0.08 -13.74
N SER A 688 -32.52 -0.88 -12.81
CA SER A 688 -33.05 -2.25 -12.97
C SER A 688 -33.70 -2.80 -11.70
N SER A 689 -34.44 -3.90 -11.83
CA SER A 689 -35.02 -4.60 -10.68
C SER A 689 -33.94 -5.09 -9.70
N THR A 690 -34.31 -5.13 -8.43
CA THR A 690 -33.44 -5.58 -7.33
C THR A 690 -33.18 -7.08 -7.40
N ASP A 691 -31.92 -7.49 -7.28
CA ASP A 691 -31.56 -8.92 -7.20
C ASP A 691 -31.71 -9.43 -5.76
N GLY A 692 -32.84 -10.07 -5.48
CA GLY A 692 -33.13 -10.62 -4.16
C GLY A 692 -32.13 -11.68 -3.68
N THR A 693 -31.45 -12.39 -4.60
CA THR A 693 -30.49 -13.44 -4.22
C THR A 693 -29.18 -12.83 -3.74
N LEU A 694 -28.71 -11.79 -4.41
CA LEU A 694 -27.51 -11.05 -4.03
C LEU A 694 -27.75 -10.17 -2.78
N LEU A 695 -28.97 -9.63 -2.62
CA LEU A 695 -29.38 -8.96 -1.37
C LEU A 695 -29.31 -9.90 -0.16
N ASN A 696 -29.72 -11.17 -0.31
CA ASN A 696 -29.57 -12.17 0.74
C ASN A 696 -28.09 -12.46 1.07
N VAL A 697 -27.22 -12.53 0.06
CA VAL A 697 -25.76 -12.65 0.28
C VAL A 697 -25.21 -11.45 1.05
N ALA A 698 -25.59 -10.23 0.67
CA ALA A 698 -25.20 -9.01 1.38
C ALA A 698 -25.65 -9.01 2.84
N LEU A 699 -26.89 -9.47 3.09
CA LEU A 699 -27.42 -9.62 4.44
C LEU A 699 -26.63 -10.65 5.26
N GLU A 700 -26.36 -11.83 4.72
CA GLU A 700 -25.60 -12.89 5.41
C GLU A 700 -24.17 -12.46 5.77
N LEU A 701 -23.48 -11.77 4.86
CA LEU A 701 -22.17 -11.17 5.14
C LEU A 701 -22.27 -10.11 6.25
N GLY A 702 -23.28 -9.25 6.19
CA GLY A 702 -23.55 -8.26 7.24
C GLY A 702 -23.82 -8.90 8.61
N LEU A 703 -24.57 -10.01 8.65
CA LEU A 703 -24.82 -10.78 9.87
C LEU A 703 -23.54 -11.40 10.43
N GLN A 704 -22.66 -11.93 9.58
CA GLN A 704 -21.34 -12.41 10.02
C GLN A 704 -20.51 -11.29 10.68
N VAL A 705 -20.48 -10.09 10.09
CA VAL A 705 -19.79 -8.93 10.67
C VAL A 705 -20.34 -8.59 12.04
N MET A 706 -21.68 -8.65 12.23
CA MET A 706 -22.29 -8.38 13.54
C MET A 706 -21.84 -9.37 14.59
N ARG A 707 -21.77 -10.67 14.25
CA ARG A 707 -21.27 -11.74 15.13
C ARG A 707 -19.80 -11.53 15.50
N MET A 708 -18.96 -11.18 14.53
CA MET A 708 -17.52 -10.93 14.75
C MET A 708 -17.25 -9.69 15.61
N THR A 709 -18.09 -8.66 15.47
CA THR A 709 -17.88 -7.37 16.15
C THR A 709 -18.62 -7.23 17.47
N LEU A 710 -19.38 -8.24 17.91
CA LEU A 710 -20.22 -8.15 19.12
C LEU A 710 -19.39 -7.99 20.41
N SER A 711 -18.24 -8.67 20.49
CA SER A 711 -17.35 -8.66 21.65
C SER A 711 -16.13 -7.74 21.50
N THR A 712 -15.92 -7.17 20.31
CA THR A 712 -14.76 -6.33 19.99
C THR A 712 -15.14 -4.85 19.91
N LEU A 713 -14.30 -4.00 20.50
CA LEU A 713 -14.47 -2.54 20.43
C LEU A 713 -14.24 -2.07 19.00
N ASN A 714 -15.32 -1.76 18.28
CA ASN A 714 -15.29 -1.20 16.94
C ASN A 714 -16.04 0.13 16.90
N TRP A 715 -15.31 1.22 16.65
CA TRP A 715 -15.86 2.57 16.64
C TRP A 715 -16.91 2.79 15.52
N ARG A 716 -16.88 2.00 14.44
CA ARG A 716 -17.87 2.02 13.35
C ARG A 716 -19.08 1.12 13.58
N ARG A 717 -19.13 0.36 14.68
CA ARG A 717 -20.18 -0.67 14.88
C ARG A 717 -21.60 -0.12 14.77
N ARG A 718 -21.88 1.07 15.34
CA ARG A 718 -23.21 1.70 15.23
C ARG A 718 -23.62 2.00 13.79
N GLU A 719 -22.68 2.37 12.92
CA GLU A 719 -22.95 2.59 11.49
C GLU A 719 -23.24 1.26 10.78
N MET A 720 -22.45 0.23 11.09
CA MET A 720 -22.66 -1.12 10.54
C MET A 720 -24.03 -1.69 10.93
N VAL A 721 -24.49 -1.48 12.18
CA VAL A 721 -25.83 -1.89 12.64
C VAL A 721 -26.92 -1.16 11.85
N ARG A 722 -26.82 0.17 11.68
CA ARG A 722 -27.80 0.94 10.88
C ARG A 722 -27.83 0.48 9.43
N TRP A 723 -26.67 0.22 8.85
CA TRP A 723 -26.56 -0.30 7.49
C TRP A 723 -27.22 -1.69 7.37
N LEU A 724 -26.99 -2.59 8.33
CA LEU A 724 -27.60 -3.92 8.31
C LEU A 724 -29.13 -3.87 8.34
N VAL A 725 -29.71 -2.98 9.15
CA VAL A 725 -31.18 -2.79 9.19
C VAL A 725 -31.71 -2.25 7.87
N THR A 726 -30.95 -1.36 7.22
CA THR A 726 -31.28 -0.87 5.87
C THR A 726 -31.25 -2.02 4.87
N CYS A 727 -30.20 -2.84 4.89
CA CYS A 727 -30.09 -4.03 4.04
C CYS A 727 -31.25 -5.01 4.26
N ALA A 728 -31.59 -5.33 5.52
CA ALA A 728 -32.71 -6.20 5.85
C ALA A 728 -34.06 -5.62 5.41
N THR A 729 -34.22 -4.29 5.41
CA THR A 729 -35.41 -3.61 4.90
C THR A 729 -35.55 -3.81 3.39
N GLU A 730 -34.46 -3.74 2.61
CA GLU A 730 -34.53 -3.99 1.17
C GLU A 730 -34.73 -5.48 0.83
N VAL A 731 -34.27 -6.40 1.68
CA VAL A 731 -34.53 -7.86 1.52
C VAL A 731 -36.00 -8.19 1.77
N GLY A 732 -36.60 -7.60 2.82
CA GLY A 732 -38.03 -7.73 3.12
C GLY A 732 -38.35 -7.99 4.59
N VAL A 733 -39.65 -8.07 4.89
CA VAL A 733 -40.19 -8.19 6.27
C VAL A 733 -39.64 -9.39 7.03
N GLN A 734 -39.54 -10.54 6.36
CA GLN A 734 -39.07 -11.77 7.00
C GLN A 734 -37.61 -11.67 7.46
N ALA A 735 -36.77 -10.92 6.73
CA ALA A 735 -35.41 -10.64 7.16
C ALA A 735 -35.39 -9.75 8.42
N LEU A 736 -36.23 -8.70 8.45
CA LEU A 736 -36.37 -7.84 9.64
C LEU A 736 -36.87 -8.62 10.86
N VAL A 737 -37.87 -9.49 10.70
CA VAL A 737 -38.37 -10.35 11.78
C VAL A 737 -37.26 -11.30 12.27
N SER A 738 -36.51 -11.92 11.37
CA SER A 738 -35.40 -12.82 11.71
C SER A 738 -34.30 -12.14 12.53
N ILE A 739 -33.87 -10.93 12.15
CA ILE A 739 -32.85 -10.19 12.92
C ILE A 739 -33.37 -9.72 14.28
N LEU A 740 -34.67 -9.40 14.40
CA LEU A 740 -35.31 -9.07 15.68
C LEU A 740 -35.40 -10.30 16.58
N GLN A 741 -35.71 -11.47 16.05
CA GLN A 741 -35.77 -12.71 16.84
C GLN A 741 -34.37 -13.18 17.28
N SER A 742 -33.34 -12.99 16.44
CA SER A 742 -31.97 -13.45 16.67
C SER A 742 -31.06 -12.41 17.35
N TRP A 743 -31.63 -11.35 17.92
CA TRP A 743 -30.89 -10.16 18.39
C TRP A 743 -29.76 -10.48 19.38
N TYR A 744 -29.92 -11.50 20.22
CA TYR A 744 -28.98 -11.88 21.27
C TYR A 744 -27.59 -12.31 20.74
N THR A 745 -27.52 -12.77 19.48
CA THR A 745 -26.25 -13.15 18.83
C THR A 745 -25.64 -12.04 17.97
N LEU A 746 -26.37 -10.96 17.73
CA LEU A 746 -26.03 -9.95 16.72
C LEU A 746 -25.75 -8.57 17.33
N PHE A 747 -26.52 -8.19 18.36
CA PHE A 747 -26.57 -6.82 18.86
C PHE A 747 -26.40 -6.75 20.37
N THR A 748 -25.87 -5.63 20.85
CA THR A 748 -26.00 -5.26 22.26
C THR A 748 -27.45 -4.87 22.58
N PRO A 749 -27.92 -5.00 23.83
CA PRO A 749 -29.29 -4.61 24.21
C PRO A 749 -29.65 -3.17 23.79
N THR A 750 -28.68 -2.25 23.90
CA THR A 750 -28.84 -0.85 23.47
C THR A 750 -28.98 -0.70 21.97
N GLU A 751 -28.19 -1.42 21.17
CA GLU A 751 -28.27 -1.37 19.71
C GLU A 751 -29.60 -1.96 19.22
N ALA A 752 -30.00 -3.10 19.80
CA ALA A 752 -31.23 -3.79 19.47
C ALA A 752 -32.47 -2.91 19.70
N THR A 753 -32.54 -2.22 20.85
CA THR A 753 -33.68 -1.37 21.22
C THR A 753 -33.68 -0.02 20.51
N SER A 754 -32.56 0.72 20.59
CA SER A 754 -32.52 2.11 20.15
C SER A 754 -32.32 2.30 18.65
N ILE A 755 -31.73 1.31 17.95
CA ILE A 755 -31.47 1.37 16.51
C ILE A 755 -32.35 0.38 15.77
N VAL A 756 -32.24 -0.92 16.06
CA VAL A 756 -32.87 -1.98 15.24
C VAL A 756 -34.39 -1.94 15.36
N ALA A 757 -34.94 -2.07 16.57
CA ALA A 757 -36.38 -2.06 16.80
C ALA A 757 -37.02 -0.72 16.45
N ALA A 758 -36.38 0.40 16.81
CA ALA A 758 -36.86 1.74 16.49
C ALA A 758 -36.95 1.99 14.97
N THR A 759 -35.96 1.54 14.21
CA THR A 759 -35.95 1.69 12.74
C THR A 759 -36.95 0.74 12.09
N ALA A 760 -37.04 -0.52 12.55
CA ALA A 760 -37.96 -1.51 12.00
C ALA A 760 -39.44 -1.06 12.08
N VAL A 761 -39.85 -0.44 13.19
CA VAL A 761 -41.23 0.03 13.41
C VAL A 761 -41.47 1.47 12.91
N SER A 762 -40.46 2.11 12.32
CA SER A 762 -40.56 3.50 11.87
C SER A 762 -41.55 3.68 10.70
N HIS A 763 -42.14 4.88 10.60
CA HIS A 763 -43.06 5.21 9.51
C HIS A 763 -42.39 5.08 8.13
N THR A 764 -41.11 5.43 8.04
CA THR A 764 -40.32 5.33 6.81
C THR A 764 -40.21 3.89 6.32
N THR A 765 -39.92 2.96 7.22
CA THR A 765 -39.79 1.52 6.90
C THR A 765 -41.12 0.92 6.45
N ILE A 766 -42.22 1.29 7.11
CA ILE A 766 -43.57 0.84 6.76
C ILE A 766 -43.95 1.28 5.35
N LEU A 767 -43.64 2.53 5.00
CA LEU A 767 -43.91 3.06 3.65
C LEU A 767 -43.04 2.38 2.58
N ARG A 768 -41.74 2.18 2.85
CA ARG A 768 -40.84 1.52 1.89
C ARG A 768 -41.26 0.09 1.56
N LEU A 769 -41.65 -0.67 2.58
CA LEU A 769 -42.03 -2.08 2.44
C LEU A 769 -43.49 -2.27 1.99
N SER A 770 -44.30 -1.19 1.94
CA SER A 770 -45.73 -1.25 1.61
C SER A 770 -46.49 -2.32 2.43
N LEU A 771 -46.29 -2.32 3.75
CA LEU A 771 -46.78 -3.38 4.65
C LEU A 771 -48.29 -3.39 4.80
N ASP A 772 -48.87 -4.58 4.71
CA ASP A 772 -50.25 -4.82 5.14
C ASP A 772 -50.37 -4.74 6.66
N TYR A 773 -51.59 -4.46 7.15
CA TYR A 773 -51.89 -4.41 8.59
C TYR A 773 -51.39 -5.64 9.39
N PRO A 774 -51.62 -6.91 8.97
CA PRO A 774 -51.10 -8.07 9.71
C PRO A 774 -49.57 -8.11 9.80
N GLN A 775 -48.85 -7.79 8.72
CA GLN A 775 -47.38 -7.78 8.70
C GLN A 775 -46.82 -6.67 9.58
N ARG A 776 -47.49 -5.51 9.60
CA ARG A 776 -47.14 -4.40 10.49
C ARG A 776 -47.29 -4.80 11.96
N GLU A 777 -48.36 -5.50 12.32
CA GLU A 777 -48.60 -5.92 13.70
C GLU A 777 -47.64 -7.03 14.13
N GLU A 778 -47.30 -7.96 13.24
CA GLU A 778 -46.28 -8.99 13.46
C GLU A 778 -44.90 -8.35 13.79
N LEU A 779 -44.47 -7.38 12.96
CA LEU A 779 -43.21 -6.68 13.15
C LEU A 779 -43.21 -5.87 14.47
N ALA A 780 -44.30 -5.18 14.76
CA ALA A 780 -44.46 -4.43 16.01
C ALA A 780 -44.43 -5.36 17.23
N SER A 781 -45.09 -6.52 17.16
CA SER A 781 -45.08 -7.53 18.22
C SER A 781 -43.67 -8.08 18.49
N CYS A 782 -42.91 -8.39 17.43
CA CYS A 782 -41.51 -8.81 17.55
C CYS A 782 -40.63 -7.73 18.18
N ALA A 783 -40.78 -6.48 17.75
CA ALA A 783 -40.04 -5.35 18.31
C ALA A 783 -40.36 -5.10 19.79
N ARG A 784 -41.63 -5.21 20.20
CA ARG A 784 -42.04 -5.10 21.61
C ARG A 784 -41.43 -6.22 22.46
N THR A 785 -41.49 -7.46 21.98
CA THR A 785 -40.91 -8.63 22.67
C THR A 785 -39.40 -8.47 22.86
N LEU A 786 -38.68 -8.09 21.80
CA LEU A 786 -37.24 -7.79 21.87
C LEU A 786 -36.97 -6.67 22.88
N ALA A 787 -37.76 -5.60 22.86
CA ALA A 787 -37.53 -4.44 23.71
C ALA A 787 -37.68 -4.78 25.20
N LEU A 788 -38.68 -5.60 25.55
CA LEU A 788 -38.86 -6.12 26.90
C LEU A 788 -37.68 -7.01 27.32
N GLN A 789 -37.25 -7.93 26.46
CA GLN A 789 -36.09 -8.79 26.76
C GLN A 789 -34.79 -7.98 26.96
N CYS A 790 -34.57 -6.95 26.14
CA CYS A 790 -33.42 -6.05 26.29
C CYS A 790 -33.50 -5.25 27.59
N ALA A 791 -34.69 -4.73 27.94
CA ALA A 791 -34.91 -4.01 29.19
C ALA A 791 -34.75 -4.90 30.42
N MET A 792 -35.07 -6.20 30.34
CA MET A 792 -34.79 -7.14 31.44
C MET A 792 -33.28 -7.38 31.62
N LYS A 793 -32.51 -7.40 30.52
CA LYS A 793 -31.07 -7.68 30.55
C LYS A 793 -30.22 -6.46 30.94
N ASP A 794 -30.55 -5.29 30.40
CA ASP A 794 -29.92 -4.02 30.75
C ASP A 794 -31.00 -2.93 30.92
N PRO A 795 -31.65 -2.88 32.10
CA PRO A 795 -32.72 -1.92 32.35
C PRO A 795 -32.26 -0.47 32.27
N GLN A 796 -31.02 -0.17 32.67
CA GLN A 796 -30.50 1.19 32.77
C GLN A 796 -30.48 1.89 31.42
N SER A 797 -30.05 1.17 30.38
CA SER A 797 -29.90 1.73 29.05
C SER A 797 -31.14 1.54 28.17
N CYS A 798 -31.96 0.51 28.43
CA CYS A 798 -33.02 0.09 27.50
C CYS A 798 -34.45 0.44 27.93
N ALA A 799 -34.71 0.73 29.22
CA ALA A 799 -36.07 0.89 29.74
C ALA A 799 -36.87 2.01 29.03
N LEU A 800 -36.26 3.17 28.78
CA LEU A 800 -36.94 4.28 28.07
C LEU A 800 -37.31 3.90 26.63
N SER A 801 -36.40 3.24 25.91
CA SER A 801 -36.64 2.78 24.54
C SER A 801 -37.75 1.72 24.50
N ALA A 802 -37.77 0.80 25.47
CA ALA A 802 -38.85 -0.20 25.59
C ALA A 802 -40.21 0.45 25.85
N LEU A 803 -40.30 1.42 26.77
CA LEU A 803 -41.52 2.19 27.01
C LEU A 803 -42.02 2.94 25.78
N THR A 804 -41.10 3.44 24.94
CA THR A 804 -41.44 4.13 23.69
C THR A 804 -41.98 3.15 22.64
N LEU A 805 -41.34 1.99 22.48
CA LEU A 805 -41.74 0.99 21.50
C LEU A 805 -43.07 0.29 21.86
N CYS A 806 -43.35 0.16 23.15
CA CYS A 806 -44.56 -0.49 23.66
C CYS A 806 -45.76 0.45 23.82
N GLU A 807 -45.65 1.74 23.52
CA GLU A 807 -46.69 2.76 23.81
C GLU A 807 -48.10 2.40 23.31
N LYS A 808 -48.21 1.70 22.18
CA LYS A 808 -49.49 1.34 21.56
C LYS A 808 -50.15 0.08 22.13
N ASP A 809 -49.42 -0.71 22.92
CA ASP A 809 -49.88 -1.97 23.49
C ASP A 809 -49.86 -1.89 25.01
N HIS A 810 -51.04 -1.89 25.62
CA HIS A 810 -51.19 -1.67 27.05
C HIS A 810 -50.44 -2.72 27.88
N ILE A 811 -50.50 -3.99 27.50
CA ILE A 811 -49.90 -5.09 28.28
C ILE A 811 -48.37 -4.98 28.24
N ALA A 812 -47.80 -4.79 27.05
CA ALA A 812 -46.36 -4.62 26.89
C ALA A 812 -45.84 -3.34 27.56
N PHE A 813 -46.63 -2.26 27.52
CA PHE A 813 -46.28 -0.99 28.19
C PHE A 813 -46.24 -1.14 29.70
N GLU A 814 -47.22 -1.82 30.32
CA GLU A 814 -47.19 -2.14 31.75
C GLU A 814 -45.98 -2.99 32.12
N ALA A 815 -45.66 -4.01 31.33
CA ALA A 815 -44.50 -4.86 31.57
C ALA A 815 -43.19 -4.05 31.53
N ALA A 816 -43.00 -3.18 30.52
CA ALA A 816 -41.84 -2.31 30.40
C ALA A 816 -41.74 -1.32 31.59
N TYR A 817 -42.88 -0.79 32.05
CA TYR A 817 -42.94 0.10 33.20
C TYR A 817 -42.57 -0.62 34.50
N GLN A 818 -43.03 -1.86 34.67
CA GLN A 818 -42.70 -2.67 35.82
C GLN A 818 -41.21 -3.01 35.86
N ILE A 819 -40.61 -3.37 34.72
CA ILE A 819 -39.15 -3.57 34.60
C ILE A 819 -38.39 -2.31 35.05
N ALA A 820 -38.84 -1.12 34.64
CA ALA A 820 -38.21 0.14 35.05
C ALA A 820 -38.31 0.38 36.57
N ILE A 821 -39.43 0.02 37.21
CA ILE A 821 -39.60 0.11 38.67
C ILE A 821 -38.70 -0.90 39.39
N ASP A 822 -38.69 -2.16 38.94
CA ASP A 822 -37.91 -3.22 39.59
C ASP A 822 -36.41 -2.92 39.50
N ALA A 823 -35.97 -2.41 38.35
CA ALA A 823 -34.61 -1.95 38.15
C ALA A 823 -34.25 -0.69 38.94
N ALA A 824 -35.24 0.14 39.29
CA ALA A 824 -35.02 1.26 40.19
C ALA A 824 -34.55 0.79 41.57
N ALA A 825 -34.89 -0.43 42.03
CA ALA A 825 -34.33 -0.97 43.27
C ALA A 825 -32.91 -1.58 43.10
N GLY A 826 -32.54 -1.96 41.87
CA GLY A 826 -31.34 -2.73 41.54
C GLY A 826 -30.14 -1.94 41.01
N GLY A 827 -30.13 -0.61 41.11
CA GLY A 827 -28.95 0.23 40.82
C GLY A 827 -29.08 1.23 39.66
N MET A 828 -30.27 1.48 39.12
CA MET A 828 -30.46 2.53 38.11
C MET A 828 -30.10 3.92 38.66
N THR A 829 -29.45 4.74 37.83
CA THR A 829 -29.03 6.10 38.23
C THR A 829 -30.24 7.03 38.37
N HIS A 830 -30.16 7.97 39.31
CA HIS A 830 -31.24 8.96 39.52
C HIS A 830 -31.55 9.75 38.23
N SER A 831 -30.55 10.06 37.41
CA SER A 831 -30.73 10.80 36.15
C SER A 831 -31.56 10.03 35.12
N GLN A 832 -31.35 8.72 35.00
CA GLN A 832 -32.14 7.86 34.10
C GLN A 832 -33.59 7.76 34.60
N LEU A 833 -33.79 7.54 35.90
CA LEU A 833 -35.13 7.47 36.50
C LEU A 833 -35.92 8.76 36.30
N PHE A 834 -35.30 9.94 36.47
CA PHE A 834 -35.94 11.22 36.18
C PHE A 834 -36.30 11.40 34.71
N THR A 835 -35.44 10.90 33.80
CA THR A 835 -35.73 10.94 32.36
C THR A 835 -36.96 10.09 32.02
N ILE A 836 -37.05 8.88 32.58
CA ILE A 836 -38.21 8.00 32.40
C ILE A 836 -39.46 8.60 33.07
N ALA A 837 -39.34 9.19 34.25
CA ALA A 837 -40.43 9.85 34.94
C ALA A 837 -41.00 11.03 34.12
N ARG A 838 -40.13 11.87 33.53
CA ARG A 838 -40.56 12.95 32.62
C ARG A 838 -41.25 12.43 31.38
N TYR A 839 -40.74 11.35 30.80
CA TYR A 839 -41.40 10.68 29.69
C TYR A 839 -42.84 10.24 30.07
N MET A 840 -43.02 9.66 31.26
CA MET A 840 -44.35 9.24 31.76
C MET A 840 -45.31 10.42 31.95
N GLU A 841 -44.81 11.56 32.45
CA GLU A 841 -45.63 12.77 32.60
C GLU A 841 -46.08 13.31 31.23
N LEU A 842 -45.15 13.42 30.26
CA LEU A 842 -45.44 13.90 28.91
C LEU A 842 -46.48 13.03 28.18
N ARG A 843 -46.56 11.74 28.49
CA ARG A 843 -47.55 10.81 27.93
C ARG A 843 -48.88 10.77 28.70
N GLY A 844 -49.04 11.61 29.73
CA GLY A 844 -50.30 11.74 30.47
C GLY A 844 -50.46 10.77 31.66
N TYR A 845 -49.37 10.18 32.17
CA TYR A 845 -49.38 9.28 33.33
C TYR A 845 -48.69 9.89 34.57
N PRO A 846 -49.24 10.97 35.17
CA PRO A 846 -48.54 11.73 36.20
C PRO A 846 -48.35 10.96 37.52
N LEU A 847 -49.28 10.07 37.90
CA LEU A 847 -49.13 9.21 39.09
C LEU A 847 -47.99 8.19 38.93
N ARG A 848 -47.74 7.71 37.70
CA ARG A 848 -46.64 6.79 37.39
C ARG A 848 -45.31 7.51 37.35
N ALA A 849 -45.30 8.69 36.74
CA ALA A 849 -44.17 9.61 36.78
C ALA A 849 -43.76 9.91 38.23
N PHE A 850 -44.72 10.20 39.11
CA PHE A 850 -44.47 10.47 40.52
C PHE A 850 -43.83 9.28 41.27
N LYS A 851 -44.29 8.05 40.99
CA LYS A 851 -43.69 6.85 41.60
C LYS A 851 -42.23 6.69 41.21
N LEU A 852 -41.89 6.86 39.93
CA LEU A 852 -40.50 6.80 39.44
C LEU A 852 -39.65 7.98 39.96
N ALA A 853 -40.21 9.19 40.00
CA ALA A 853 -39.54 10.36 40.55
C ALA A 853 -39.24 10.19 42.05
N SER A 854 -40.15 9.58 42.81
CA SER A 854 -39.92 9.28 44.23
C SER A 854 -38.79 8.26 44.43
N LEU A 855 -38.69 7.26 43.55
CA LEU A 855 -37.56 6.32 43.54
C LEU A 855 -36.25 6.99 43.10
N ALA A 856 -36.29 7.90 42.13
CA ALA A 856 -35.12 8.69 41.74
C ALA A 856 -34.61 9.55 42.91
N MET A 857 -35.53 10.15 43.67
CA MET A 857 -35.24 10.95 44.86
C MET A 857 -34.60 10.15 45.99
N SER A 858 -34.95 8.87 46.16
CA SER A 858 -34.31 8.03 47.19
C SER A 858 -32.86 7.67 46.85
N HIS A 859 -32.49 7.72 45.57
CA HIS A 859 -31.14 7.44 45.05
C HIS A 859 -30.26 8.68 44.91
N LEU A 860 -30.86 9.88 44.99
CA LEU A 860 -30.17 11.15 44.89
C LEU A 860 -29.53 11.53 46.23
N ASN A 861 -28.31 12.05 46.18
CA ASN A 861 -27.68 12.71 47.32
C ASN A 861 -26.96 13.99 46.86
N LEU A 862 -27.57 15.14 47.15
CA LEU A 862 -27.00 16.45 46.94
C LEU A 862 -26.35 16.94 48.25
N ALA A 863 -25.04 17.10 48.21
CA ALA A 863 -24.28 17.62 49.33
C ALA A 863 -24.53 19.12 49.56
N TYR A 864 -24.15 19.61 50.74
CA TYR A 864 -24.39 21.00 51.16
C TYR A 864 -23.70 22.08 50.29
N ASN A 865 -22.71 21.69 49.48
CA ASN A 865 -21.90 22.57 48.62
C ASN A 865 -22.21 22.44 47.12
N GLN A 866 -23.29 21.75 46.74
CA GLN A 866 -23.66 21.48 45.34
C GLN A 866 -24.88 22.30 44.92
N ASP A 867 -24.79 23.64 44.94
CA ASP A 867 -25.88 24.56 44.59
C ASP A 867 -26.09 24.77 43.07
N THR A 868 -25.19 24.25 42.24
CA THR A 868 -25.29 24.28 40.76
C THR A 868 -25.43 22.90 40.11
N HIS A 869 -25.73 21.86 40.89
CA HIS A 869 -25.82 20.49 40.37
C HIS A 869 -27.00 20.31 39.40
N PRO A 870 -26.83 19.64 38.24
CA PRO A 870 -27.89 19.52 37.22
C PRO A 870 -29.18 18.85 37.74
N ALA A 871 -29.05 17.91 38.68
CA ALA A 871 -30.20 17.24 39.31
C ALA A 871 -31.12 18.18 40.10
N ILE A 872 -30.70 19.41 40.45
CA ILE A 872 -31.56 20.39 41.13
C ILE A 872 -32.83 20.66 40.32
N ASN A 873 -32.70 20.78 38.99
CA ASN A 873 -33.85 20.97 38.12
C ASN A 873 -34.81 19.77 38.15
N ASP A 874 -34.28 18.57 38.30
CA ASP A 874 -35.07 17.34 38.42
C ASP A 874 -35.81 17.26 39.76
N VAL A 875 -35.16 17.67 40.86
CA VAL A 875 -35.80 17.78 42.19
C VAL A 875 -36.92 18.83 42.18
N LEU A 876 -36.65 20.01 41.62
CA LEU A 876 -37.64 21.09 41.51
C LEU A 876 -38.84 20.65 40.67
N TRP A 877 -38.58 19.95 39.56
CA TRP A 877 -39.62 19.36 38.72
C TRP A 877 -40.42 18.30 39.49
N ALA A 878 -39.77 17.37 40.21
CA ALA A 878 -40.47 16.35 40.99
C ALA A 878 -41.35 16.95 42.09
N CYS A 879 -40.88 18.03 42.74
CA CYS A 879 -41.67 18.78 43.72
C CYS A 879 -42.88 19.45 43.05
N ALA A 880 -42.72 20.06 41.87
CA ALA A 880 -43.81 20.64 41.12
C ALA A 880 -44.86 19.59 40.69
N LEU A 881 -44.42 18.42 40.20
CA LEU A 881 -45.28 17.29 39.84
C LEU A 881 -46.05 16.77 41.08
N SER A 882 -45.39 16.59 42.22
CA SER A 882 -46.07 16.15 43.44
C SER A 882 -47.11 17.16 43.92
N HIS A 883 -46.83 18.45 43.76
CA HIS A 883 -47.74 19.52 44.13
C HIS A 883 -48.95 19.61 43.19
N SER A 884 -48.79 19.31 41.90
CA SER A 884 -49.89 19.28 40.93
C SER A 884 -50.82 18.07 41.12
N LEU A 885 -50.29 16.94 41.60
CA LEU A 885 -51.06 15.72 41.89
C LEU A 885 -51.93 15.83 43.15
N GLY A 886 -51.40 16.46 44.21
CA GLY A 886 -52.17 16.62 45.45
C GLY A 886 -51.33 16.76 46.71
N LYS A 887 -52.01 17.02 47.83
CA LYS A 887 -51.36 17.18 49.14
C LYS A 887 -50.76 15.87 49.68
N ASN A 888 -51.30 14.72 49.28
CA ASN A 888 -50.86 13.41 49.77
C ASN A 888 -49.53 13.00 49.12
N GLU A 889 -49.40 13.22 47.82
CA GLU A 889 -48.21 12.96 47.01
C GLU A 889 -47.07 13.90 47.43
N LEU A 890 -47.37 15.19 47.64
CA LEU A 890 -46.42 16.15 48.21
C LEU A 890 -45.95 15.72 49.62
N ALA A 891 -46.87 15.23 50.46
CA ALA A 891 -46.53 14.73 51.79
C ALA A 891 -45.63 13.48 51.76
N ALA A 892 -45.76 12.62 50.74
CA ALA A 892 -44.90 11.47 50.55
C ALA A 892 -43.51 11.83 50.01
N LEU A 893 -43.39 12.89 49.21
CA LEU A 893 -42.11 13.31 48.59
C LEU A 893 -41.21 14.10 49.56
N ILE A 894 -41.79 14.94 50.42
CA ILE A 894 -41.04 15.83 51.31
C ILE A 894 -40.00 15.10 52.18
N PRO A 895 -40.30 13.96 52.82
CA PRO A 895 -39.30 13.19 53.56
C PRO A 895 -38.11 12.74 52.70
N LEU A 896 -38.34 12.42 51.43
CA LEU A 896 -37.30 12.02 50.49
C LEU A 896 -36.43 13.21 50.08
N VAL A 897 -37.03 14.39 49.85
CA VAL A 897 -36.30 15.64 49.58
C VAL A 897 -35.39 16.00 50.75
N VAL A 898 -35.93 15.94 51.98
CA VAL A 898 -35.16 16.25 53.20
C VAL A 898 -33.97 15.30 53.39
N LYS A 899 -34.12 14.03 53.01
CA LYS A 899 -33.05 13.03 53.08
C LYS A 899 -32.00 13.18 51.98
N SER A 900 -32.42 13.60 50.78
CA SER A 900 -31.56 13.62 49.58
C SER A 900 -30.88 14.97 49.35
N VAL A 901 -31.44 16.07 49.83
CA VAL A 901 -30.91 17.42 49.57
C VAL A 901 -30.45 18.06 50.87
N HIS A 902 -29.16 18.36 50.95
CA HIS A 902 -28.55 19.00 52.12
C HIS A 902 -28.15 20.46 51.85
N CYS A 903 -28.32 20.93 50.61
CA CYS A 903 -28.02 22.30 50.22
C CYS A 903 -29.13 23.26 50.67
N ALA A 904 -28.79 24.18 51.58
CA ALA A 904 -29.75 25.05 52.24
C ALA A 904 -30.51 25.99 51.28
N THR A 905 -29.81 26.53 50.27
CA THR A 905 -30.41 27.43 49.26
C THR A 905 -31.39 26.68 48.36
N VAL A 906 -31.10 25.44 47.99
CA VAL A 906 -31.97 24.58 47.19
C VAL A 906 -33.22 24.19 47.97
N LEU A 907 -33.06 23.75 49.23
CA LEU A 907 -34.20 23.45 50.12
C LEU A 907 -35.09 24.68 50.33
N SER A 908 -34.49 25.87 50.49
CA SER A 908 -35.22 27.12 50.62
C SER A 908 -36.00 27.51 49.36
N ASP A 909 -35.45 27.27 48.17
CA ASP A 909 -36.17 27.47 46.90
C ASP A 909 -37.32 26.47 46.75
N ILE A 910 -37.10 25.19 47.05
CA ILE A 910 -38.15 24.16 47.05
C ILE A 910 -39.28 24.56 48.01
N LEU A 911 -38.95 24.94 49.24
CA LEU A 911 -39.91 25.39 50.25
C LEU A 911 -40.75 26.56 49.74
N ARG A 912 -40.10 27.59 49.16
CA ARG A 912 -40.79 28.74 48.58
C ARG A 912 -41.74 28.31 47.46
N ARG A 913 -41.32 27.45 46.55
CA ARG A 913 -42.16 26.96 45.43
C ARG A 913 -43.33 26.09 45.90
N CYS A 914 -43.17 25.32 46.98
CA CYS A 914 -44.25 24.53 47.56
C CYS A 914 -45.28 25.38 48.32
N THR A 915 -44.93 26.60 48.77
CA THR A 915 -45.89 27.53 49.41
C THR A 915 -46.78 28.27 48.41
N VAL A 916 -46.30 28.47 47.17
CA VAL A 916 -47.02 29.16 46.09
C VAL A 916 -47.88 28.15 45.30
N THR A 917 -49.14 28.48 45.02
CA THR A 917 -50.08 27.61 44.27
C THR A 917 -49.47 27.12 42.95
N ALA A 918 -49.59 25.80 42.67
CA ALA A 918 -48.94 25.17 41.53
C ALA A 918 -49.31 25.83 40.18
N PRO A 919 -48.35 26.06 39.26
CA PRO A 919 -48.64 26.51 37.90
C PRO A 919 -49.37 25.38 37.12
N GLY A 920 -50.56 25.66 36.58
CA GLY A 920 -51.28 24.74 35.68
C GLY A 920 -52.70 24.34 36.09
N LEU A 921 -53.15 24.67 37.31
CA LEU A 921 -54.51 24.33 37.80
C LEU A 921 -55.65 25.26 37.30
N ALA A 922 -55.40 26.12 36.32
CA ALA A 922 -56.39 27.10 35.85
C ALA A 922 -57.38 26.58 34.77
N GLY A 923 -57.35 25.30 34.40
CA GLY A 923 -58.03 24.80 33.19
C GLY A 923 -59.17 23.78 33.33
N ILE A 924 -59.56 23.33 34.53
CA ILE A 924 -60.67 22.36 34.68
C ILE A 924 -61.94 23.09 35.15
N PRO A 925 -63.00 23.21 34.32
CA PRO A 925 -64.25 23.84 34.73
C PRO A 925 -65.01 22.88 35.67
N GLY A 926 -65.10 23.23 36.97
CA GLY A 926 -65.98 22.51 37.89
C GLY A 926 -65.60 22.50 39.37
N ARG A 927 -64.37 22.88 39.76
CA ARG A 927 -63.99 23.00 41.18
C ARG A 927 -63.64 24.44 41.54
N ARG A 928 -64.58 25.15 42.19
CA ARG A 928 -64.26 26.35 42.98
C ARG A 928 -63.46 25.91 44.21
N SER A 929 -62.12 25.97 44.14
CA SER A 929 -61.27 25.87 45.32
C SER A 929 -60.47 27.17 45.47
N SER A 930 -60.77 27.88 46.55
CA SER A 930 -60.11 29.10 47.00
C SER A 930 -58.59 28.92 47.10
N GLY A 931 -57.83 29.87 46.56
CA GLY A 931 -56.37 29.96 46.63
C GLY A 931 -55.86 30.19 48.05
N LYS A 932 -55.91 29.15 48.90
CA LYS A 932 -55.35 29.17 50.25
C LYS A 932 -53.91 28.67 50.17
N LEU A 933 -52.93 29.57 50.35
CA LEU A 933 -51.51 29.21 50.50
C LEU A 933 -51.37 28.09 51.55
N MET A 934 -50.50 27.11 51.27
CA MET A 934 -50.17 26.06 52.22
C MET A 934 -49.39 26.70 53.38
N SER A 935 -49.89 26.57 54.61
CA SER A 935 -49.21 27.07 55.80
C SER A 935 -47.96 26.24 56.07
N THR A 936 -46.82 26.92 56.20
CA THR A 936 -45.51 26.36 56.55
C THR A 936 -45.49 25.68 57.92
N ASP A 937 -46.43 26.04 58.80
CA ASP A 937 -46.57 25.49 60.16
C ASP A 937 -47.36 24.17 60.22
N LYS A 938 -47.89 23.68 59.10
CA LYS A 938 -48.65 22.43 59.05
C LYS A 938 -47.93 21.38 58.21
N ALA A 939 -48.13 20.11 58.57
CA ALA A 939 -47.65 18.98 57.75
C ALA A 939 -48.26 19.07 56.33
N PRO A 940 -47.48 18.81 55.27
CA PRO A 940 -46.11 18.27 55.27
C PRO A 940 -44.98 19.32 55.24
N LEU A 941 -45.27 20.61 55.05
CA LEU A 941 -44.25 21.66 54.85
C LEU A 941 -43.42 21.98 56.09
N ARG A 942 -43.95 21.70 57.30
CA ARG A 942 -43.22 21.91 58.54
C ARG A 942 -41.90 21.13 58.59
N GLN A 943 -41.90 19.88 58.14
CA GLN A 943 -40.71 19.04 58.09
C GLN A 943 -39.65 19.59 57.13
N LEU A 944 -40.07 20.11 55.98
CA LEU A 944 -39.18 20.75 55.02
C LEU A 944 -38.60 22.05 55.57
N LEU A 945 -39.41 22.85 56.27
CA LEU A 945 -38.96 24.08 56.93
C LEU A 945 -37.89 23.78 57.99
N ASP A 946 -38.15 22.82 58.89
CA ASP A 946 -37.20 22.44 59.95
C ASP A 946 -35.90 21.88 59.34
N ALA A 947 -35.98 21.09 58.26
CA ALA A 947 -34.81 20.61 57.53
C ALA A 947 -34.03 21.75 56.85
N THR A 948 -34.72 22.74 56.27
CA THR A 948 -34.08 23.90 55.63
C THR A 948 -33.34 24.74 56.67
N ILE A 949 -33.95 24.98 57.84
CA ILE A 949 -33.32 25.66 58.98
C ILE A 949 -32.05 24.92 59.41
N ASN A 950 -32.14 23.60 59.61
CA ASN A 950 -30.99 22.78 59.99
C ASN A 950 -29.89 22.75 58.92
N ALA A 951 -30.25 22.73 57.62
CA ALA A 951 -29.30 22.82 56.53
C ALA A 951 -28.56 24.17 56.52
N TYR A 952 -29.26 25.28 56.78
CA TYR A 952 -28.62 26.59 56.95
C TYR A 952 -27.65 26.60 58.13
N ILE A 953 -28.03 26.01 59.28
CA ILE A 953 -27.16 25.89 60.47
C ILE A 953 -25.89 25.11 60.12
N ASN A 954 -26.03 23.90 59.57
CA ASN A 954 -24.91 23.02 59.23
C ASN A 954 -23.99 23.63 58.17
N THR A 955 -24.57 24.23 57.12
CA THR A 955 -23.80 24.91 56.07
C THR A 955 -23.07 26.12 56.61
N THR A 956 -23.66 26.85 57.56
CA THR A 956 -23.02 27.99 58.22
C THR A 956 -21.79 27.53 59.01
N HIS A 957 -21.92 26.50 59.85
CA HIS A 957 -20.80 25.94 60.59
C HIS A 957 -19.68 25.42 59.68
N SER A 958 -20.03 24.73 58.58
CA SER A 958 -19.07 24.23 57.58
C SER A 958 -18.36 25.37 56.83
N ARG A 959 -19.09 26.39 56.35
CA ARG A 959 -18.45 27.56 55.71
C ARG A 959 -17.54 28.28 56.69
N LEU A 960 -17.94 28.38 57.96
CA LEU A 960 -17.19 29.07 59.01
C LEU A 960 -15.92 28.35 59.46
N THR A 961 -15.70 27.05 59.23
CA THR A 961 -14.42 26.41 59.58
C THR A 961 -13.27 26.99 58.75
N HIS A 962 -13.43 27.07 57.43
CA HIS A 962 -12.38 27.48 56.48
C HIS A 962 -12.59 28.85 55.81
N ILE A 963 -13.52 29.69 56.29
CA ILE A 963 -13.79 31.01 55.68
C ILE A 963 -12.57 31.96 55.71
N SER A 964 -12.31 32.60 54.56
CA SER A 964 -11.29 33.64 54.38
C SER A 964 -11.90 35.05 54.30
N PRO A 965 -11.15 36.13 54.62
CA PRO A 965 -11.69 37.50 54.66
C PRO A 965 -12.38 37.98 53.38
N ARG A 966 -11.94 37.51 52.20
CA ARG A 966 -12.56 37.82 50.90
C ARG A 966 -13.99 37.30 50.74
N HIS A 967 -14.38 36.26 51.48
CA HIS A 967 -15.72 35.65 51.40
C HIS A 967 -16.66 36.15 52.51
N TYR A 968 -16.26 37.15 53.29
CA TYR A 968 -17.10 37.68 54.37
C TYR A 968 -18.39 38.31 53.84
N GLY A 969 -18.33 39.08 52.75
CA GLY A 969 -19.53 39.69 52.15
C GLY A 969 -20.56 38.64 51.72
N GLU A 970 -20.12 37.65 50.94
CA GLU A 970 -20.96 36.55 50.45
C GLU A 970 -21.55 35.71 51.60
N PHE A 971 -20.78 35.49 52.68
CA PHE A 971 -21.27 34.78 53.85
C PHE A 971 -22.34 35.57 54.63
N ILE A 972 -22.21 36.88 54.73
CA ILE A 972 -23.21 37.73 55.36
C ILE A 972 -24.49 37.78 54.51
N GLU A 973 -24.39 37.76 53.18
CA GLU A 973 -25.55 37.59 52.29
C GLU A 973 -26.20 36.21 52.45
N PHE A 974 -25.41 35.15 52.59
CA PHE A 974 -25.92 33.81 52.88
C PHE A 974 -26.69 33.76 54.20
N LEU A 975 -26.19 34.39 55.27
CA LEU A 975 -26.92 34.53 56.54
C LEU A 975 -28.17 35.41 56.42
N SER A 976 -28.17 36.39 55.51
CA SER A 976 -29.35 37.22 55.23
C SER A 976 -30.47 36.37 54.64
N LYS A 977 -30.13 35.48 53.69
CA LYS A 977 -31.07 34.50 53.12
C LYS A 977 -31.52 33.46 54.17
N ALA A 978 -30.62 33.01 55.04
CA ALA A 978 -30.97 32.13 56.16
C ALA A 978 -32.01 32.80 57.07
N ARG A 979 -31.82 34.08 57.42
CA ARG A 979 -32.76 34.85 58.25
C ARG A 979 -34.17 34.85 57.65
N GLU A 980 -34.31 35.04 56.33
CA GLU A 980 -35.61 35.00 55.66
C GLU A 980 -36.33 33.66 55.88
N THR A 981 -35.62 32.53 55.79
CA THR A 981 -36.18 31.20 56.07
C THR A 981 -36.53 31.02 57.54
N PHE A 982 -35.68 31.48 58.46
CA PHE A 982 -35.92 31.40 59.90
C PHE A 982 -37.11 32.25 60.36
N LEU A 983 -37.59 33.22 59.58
CA LEU A 983 -38.76 34.03 59.95
C LEU A 983 -40.10 33.39 59.52
N LEU A 984 -40.07 32.26 58.81
CA LEU A 984 -41.27 31.55 58.34
C LEU A 984 -42.11 30.86 59.44
N PRO A 985 -41.54 30.29 60.52
CA PRO A 985 -42.31 29.77 61.66
C PRO A 985 -42.58 30.83 62.73
N GLN A 986 -43.66 30.68 63.51
CA GLN A 986 -44.10 31.65 64.55
C GLN A 986 -42.99 32.01 65.57
N ASP A 987 -42.17 31.04 66.01
CA ASP A 987 -41.08 31.24 66.97
C ASP A 987 -39.69 31.43 66.33
N GLY A 988 -39.63 31.57 65.01
CA GLY A 988 -38.39 31.49 64.26
C GLY A 988 -37.42 32.66 64.48
N HIS A 989 -37.93 33.84 64.85
CA HIS A 989 -37.13 35.01 65.24
C HIS A 989 -36.29 34.74 66.49
N LEU A 990 -36.82 33.99 67.47
CA LEU A 990 -36.09 33.58 68.68
C LEU A 990 -35.02 32.54 68.35
N GLN A 991 -35.33 31.58 67.47
CA GLN A 991 -34.38 30.55 67.03
C GLN A 991 -33.19 31.14 66.27
N PHE A 992 -33.44 32.15 65.41
CA PHE A 992 -32.36 32.84 64.69
C PHE A 992 -31.47 33.66 65.63
N ALA A 993 -32.05 34.35 66.61
CA ALA A 993 -31.28 35.11 67.60
C ALA A 993 -30.36 34.18 68.42
N GLN A 994 -30.89 33.04 68.89
CA GLN A 994 -30.12 32.01 69.59
C GLN A 994 -29.01 31.42 68.71
N PHE A 995 -29.30 31.17 67.43
CA PHE A 995 -28.31 30.68 66.46
C PHE A 995 -27.17 31.68 66.26
N ILE A 996 -27.48 32.96 66.05
CA ILE A 996 -26.48 34.03 65.89
C ILE A 996 -25.62 34.18 67.15
N ASP A 997 -26.21 34.11 68.34
CA ASP A 997 -25.45 34.18 69.60
C ASP A 997 -24.56 32.94 69.82
N ASN A 998 -25.01 31.76 69.39
CA ASN A 998 -24.20 30.54 69.38
C ASN A 998 -23.01 30.66 68.40
N LEU A 999 -23.21 31.19 67.19
CA LEU A 999 -22.13 31.46 66.24
C LEU A 999 -21.07 32.43 66.81
N LYS A 1000 -21.51 33.49 67.49
CA LYS A 1000 -20.62 34.44 68.19
C LYS A 1000 -19.82 33.74 69.28
N GLN A 1001 -20.40 32.76 69.97
CA GLN A 1001 -19.74 32.03 71.06
C GLN A 1001 -18.73 30.99 70.57
N ILE A 1002 -19.07 30.20 69.54
CA ILE A 1002 -18.21 29.13 69.02
C ILE A 1002 -17.02 29.70 68.21
N TYR A 1003 -17.23 30.77 67.43
CA TYR A 1003 -16.20 31.31 66.52
C TYR A 1003 -15.62 32.66 66.96
N LYS A 1004 -15.50 32.90 68.28
CA LYS A 1004 -14.92 34.14 68.88
C LYS A 1004 -13.55 34.55 68.30
N GLY A 1005 -12.77 33.59 67.79
CA GLY A 1005 -11.48 33.83 67.14
C GLY A 1005 -11.56 34.63 65.82
N LYS A 1006 -12.71 34.65 65.14
CA LYS A 1006 -12.90 35.35 63.84
C LYS A 1006 -13.46 36.78 64.04
N LYS A 1007 -12.73 37.63 64.77
CA LYS A 1007 -13.18 38.96 65.25
C LYS A 1007 -13.80 39.87 64.17
N LYS A 1008 -13.15 40.01 63.00
CA LYS A 1008 -13.62 40.90 61.91
C LYS A 1008 -14.93 40.43 61.29
N LEU A 1009 -15.12 39.11 61.15
CA LEU A 1009 -16.38 38.54 60.64
C LEU A 1009 -17.52 38.68 61.66
N MET A 1010 -17.23 38.42 62.95
CA MET A 1010 -18.25 38.52 64.01
C MET A 1010 -18.73 39.96 64.23
N LEU A 1011 -17.88 40.96 63.94
CA LEU A 1011 -18.27 42.37 63.93
C LEU A 1011 -19.30 42.65 62.82
N LEU A 1012 -19.07 42.14 61.60
CA LEU A 1012 -20.03 42.25 60.49
C LEU A 1012 -21.34 41.50 60.76
N VAL A 1013 -21.28 40.33 61.40
CA VAL A 1013 -22.48 39.58 61.81
C VAL A 1013 -23.29 40.37 62.83
N ARG A 1014 -22.62 41.03 63.79
CA ARG A 1014 -23.26 41.91 64.78
C ARG A 1014 -23.93 43.09 64.09
N GLU A 1015 -23.20 43.85 63.27
CA GLU A 1015 -23.73 45.01 62.55
C GLU A 1015 -24.99 44.71 61.73
N ARG A 1016 -25.09 43.51 61.13
CA ARG A 1016 -26.24 43.17 60.26
C ARG A 1016 -27.39 42.43 60.96
N PHE A 1017 -27.14 41.66 62.01
CA PHE A 1017 -28.13 40.73 62.60
C PHE A 1017 -28.33 40.84 64.12
N GLY A 1018 -27.62 41.73 64.81
CA GLY A 1018 -27.70 41.87 66.27
C GLY A 1018 -27.50 43.29 66.77
#